data_AF-A0A972BA06-F1
#
_entry.id   AF-A0A972BA06-F1
#
_cell.length_a   1.000
_cell.length_b   1.000
_cell.length_c   1.000
_cell.angle_alpha   90.00
_cell.angle_beta   90.00
_cell.angle_gamma   90.00
#
_symmetry.space_group_name_H-M   'P 1'
#
loop_
_entity.id
_entity.type
_entity.pdbx_description
1 polymer ?
#
loop_
_entity_poly.entity_id
_entity_poly.type
_entity_poly.pdbx_seq_one_letter_code
_entity_poly.pdbx_strand_id
1 'polypeptide(L)'
;MFADSSGQRKSGIIYSLLRDNGFVYMGGIGQLGRFSVDDYHFEQIRPNDNSVGIVNSLLKDEKRNCIWIGEGRRLSKFSPASGLFQFIPGFPVVKSMEMDRDNNLVLATDNGIYIYNEQETKHFVHNTLKPNSLTNNVVWNVFRDSTDNIWMGTDYGISMAPHYRKFEFLPIFHFTGLEEGNQFYSIIRDSKGFYWFGGDNGLIRTRQLTSADKEFRWYNLDNKGFRLPHNHIRTIYEDAEHQLWIGTDGGTFRYNERTEKFISYHFLSRDKNYSAGWAYDFLEDRSENLLISSFNGGIFKISKERLSDDDRNITADAHFSERNGLTSNNIDQIVLDGRGNIWALNQNRGIDVIDDSTGAVSQFPIMEYTNGNIPNYMITDTNQHVWVGFRNGVVHIDPQTGKIRTIPLEKAENAAVFSMLQVGDNIWVSTSEGLWVVGKEEYTTHFVPVNNHVFYSIYYDESTNQILLGGTDIIATCSPSVHEMLNEPRKVIISSVIVNNKRYVNAADEPAVRFSNKIELPYNQNNVTIKISDLQYAKENRSNFYVFKLKEKDDWLDLKSIDNTLILNKLHWGTYDLTIAMQGLEETSPEVLSTFRIIINPPWYGTMLAKLIYLLLLTGFILWTIQFFTQRNRLKFERLAKEKTLEQARIKVDFFTNIAHEFKTPLSLIIAPLSRLIQEVKSSEEKDALKMVNQNAMKLNSLVQQAISYYRDDSKIPMGLLLSRVEFVEFARSIFSTFEENMKCRKTVFLFHTNHEKIVVDVDVLKIESVLNNLLSNACKYTGDGDTVILSLEYLPKENSLKIKVSDTGAGIPEKDQPYIFQRFFKSPSNVEREGTGIGLYLVKSYTELHGGSVEVVSHPDEGTTFLVCLPVIIYDSEEHIEPKEMQD
;
A
#
# COMPACT_ATOMS: atom_id res chain seq x y z
N MET A 1 -51.45 -18.67 2.93
CA MET A 1 -52.71 -18.61 2.17
C MET A 1 -53.81 -18.29 3.17
N PHE A 2 -54.54 -17.19 2.96
CA PHE A 2 -55.62 -16.75 3.84
C PHE A 2 -56.94 -17.34 3.36
N ALA A 3 -57.78 -17.87 4.27
CA ALA A 3 -59.14 -18.28 3.92
C ALA A 3 -60.07 -17.06 4.03
N ASP A 4 -60.80 -16.72 2.98
CA ASP A 4 -61.85 -15.70 3.06
C ASP A 4 -63.15 -16.26 3.66
N SER A 5 -64.17 -15.43 3.84
CA SER A 5 -65.49 -15.82 4.39
C SER A 5 -66.24 -16.86 3.55
N SER A 6 -65.75 -17.18 2.34
CA SER A 6 -66.27 -18.24 1.47
C SER A 6 -65.46 -19.54 1.54
N GLY A 7 -64.40 -19.59 2.36
CA GLY A 7 -63.51 -20.74 2.48
C GLY A 7 -62.48 -20.85 1.35
N GLN A 8 -62.40 -19.87 0.44
CA GLN A 8 -61.38 -19.86 -0.61
C GLN A 8 -60.03 -19.38 -0.07
N ARG A 9 -58.99 -20.19 -0.30
CA ARG A 9 -57.59 -19.86 0.03
C ARG A 9 -57.04 -18.87 -1.00
N LYS A 10 -56.93 -17.59 -0.65
CA LYS A 10 -56.25 -16.58 -1.48
C LYS A 10 -54.79 -16.39 -1.05
N SER A 11 -53.90 -16.21 -2.02
CA SER A 11 -52.57 -15.65 -1.79
C SER A 11 -52.72 -14.16 -1.49
N GLY A 12 -52.37 -13.76 -0.26
CA GLY A 12 -52.33 -12.36 0.15
C GLY A 12 -50.89 -11.86 0.11
N ILE A 13 -50.69 -10.61 -0.32
CA ILE A 13 -49.41 -9.93 -0.18
C ILE A 13 -49.31 -9.46 1.27
N ILE A 14 -48.25 -9.89 1.96
CA ILE A 14 -47.96 -9.50 3.35
C ILE A 14 -46.99 -8.32 3.33
N TYR A 15 -47.32 -7.26 4.05
CA TYR A 15 -46.50 -6.06 4.20
C TYR A 15 -45.81 -5.98 5.55
N SER A 16 -46.47 -6.46 6.62
CA SER A 16 -45.96 -6.36 7.98
C SER A 16 -46.18 -7.64 8.78
N LEU A 17 -45.23 -7.97 9.64
CA LEU A 17 -45.29 -9.09 10.58
C LEU A 17 -44.89 -8.60 11.96
N LEU A 18 -45.60 -9.08 13.00
CA LEU A 18 -45.27 -8.80 14.40
C LEU A 18 -45.46 -10.06 15.22
N ARG A 19 -44.45 -10.46 16.01
CA ARG A 19 -44.56 -11.59 16.93
C ARG A 19 -44.88 -11.08 18.33
N ASP A 20 -45.93 -11.63 18.95
CA ASP A 20 -46.30 -11.34 20.34
C ASP A 20 -47.04 -12.52 20.98
N ASN A 21 -46.67 -12.88 22.21
CA ASN A 21 -47.35 -13.87 23.06
C ASN A 21 -47.76 -15.18 22.35
N GLY A 22 -46.83 -15.83 21.65
CA GLY A 22 -47.12 -17.08 20.92
C GLY A 22 -47.88 -16.91 19.60
N PHE A 23 -48.26 -15.67 19.25
CA PHE A 23 -48.89 -15.32 17.98
C PHE A 23 -47.93 -14.60 17.03
N VAL A 24 -48.16 -14.77 15.73
CA VAL A 24 -47.60 -13.95 14.66
C VAL A 24 -48.74 -13.18 13.99
N TYR A 25 -48.81 -11.88 14.24
CA TYR A 25 -49.71 -10.95 13.57
C TYR A 25 -49.20 -10.65 12.17
N MET A 26 -50.10 -10.62 11.20
CA MET A 26 -49.80 -10.41 9.79
C MET A 26 -50.72 -9.35 9.21
N GLY A 27 -50.13 -8.32 8.61
CA GLY A 27 -50.81 -7.25 7.89
C GLY A 27 -50.57 -7.37 6.38
N GLY A 28 -51.64 -7.25 5.61
CA GLY A 28 -51.64 -7.33 4.15
C GLY A 28 -52.64 -6.38 3.49
N ILE A 29 -52.88 -6.55 2.19
CA ILE A 29 -53.91 -5.78 1.47
C ILE A 29 -55.30 -6.24 1.92
N GLY A 30 -56.01 -5.39 2.64
CA GLY A 30 -57.37 -5.66 3.11
C GLY A 30 -57.48 -6.80 4.11
N GLN A 31 -56.36 -7.16 4.75
CA GLN A 31 -56.30 -8.31 5.64
C GLN A 31 -55.41 -8.01 6.84
N LEU A 32 -55.91 -8.32 8.02
CA LEU A 32 -55.19 -8.40 9.27
C LEU A 32 -55.55 -9.73 9.92
N GLY A 33 -54.57 -10.44 10.47
CA GLY A 33 -54.84 -11.65 11.24
C GLY A 33 -53.68 -12.05 12.12
N ARG A 34 -53.88 -13.10 12.90
CA ARG A 34 -52.86 -13.68 13.78
C ARG A 34 -52.76 -15.17 13.55
N PHE A 35 -51.55 -15.71 13.69
CA PHE A 35 -51.27 -17.13 13.62
C PHE A 35 -50.75 -17.63 14.96
N SER A 36 -51.43 -18.59 15.58
CA SER A 36 -50.96 -19.31 16.76
C SER A 36 -49.79 -20.20 16.35
N VAL A 37 -48.62 -19.98 16.95
CA VAL A 37 -47.43 -20.79 16.70
C VAL A 37 -47.57 -22.18 17.31
N ASP A 38 -48.33 -22.30 18.40
CA ASP A 38 -48.53 -23.56 19.11
C ASP A 38 -49.58 -24.45 18.41
N ASP A 39 -50.68 -23.85 17.96
CA ASP A 39 -51.81 -24.60 17.37
C ASP A 39 -51.76 -24.65 15.83
N TYR A 40 -50.77 -24.01 15.21
CA TYR A 40 -50.64 -23.83 13.76
C TYR A 40 -51.94 -23.31 13.10
N HIS A 41 -52.70 -22.50 13.83
CA HIS A 41 -54.01 -22.00 13.43
C HIS A 41 -53.95 -20.50 13.11
N PHE A 42 -54.58 -20.11 12.00
CA PHE A 42 -54.70 -18.70 11.60
C PHE A 42 -56.11 -18.18 11.86
N GLU A 43 -56.19 -17.03 12.53
CA GLU A 43 -57.42 -16.31 12.82
C GLU A 43 -57.39 -14.93 12.16
N GLN A 44 -58.45 -14.59 11.42
CA GLN A 44 -58.60 -13.26 10.83
C GLN A 44 -59.09 -12.28 11.89
N ILE A 45 -58.43 -11.12 12.01
CA ILE A 45 -58.83 -10.04 12.92
C ILE A 45 -59.54 -8.98 12.09
N ARG A 46 -60.75 -8.58 12.50
CA ARG A 46 -61.55 -7.56 11.81
C ARG A 46 -61.87 -6.39 12.73
N PRO A 47 -61.67 -5.13 12.30
CA PRO A 47 -62.16 -3.96 13.01
C PRO A 47 -63.69 -3.86 12.91
N ASN A 48 -64.30 -3.09 13.83
CA ASN A 48 -65.75 -2.96 13.97
C ASN A 48 -66.49 -2.46 12.71
N ASP A 49 -65.80 -1.72 11.84
CA ASP A 49 -66.33 -1.19 10.58
C ASP A 49 -66.15 -2.15 9.39
N ASN A 50 -65.53 -3.32 9.61
CA ASN A 50 -65.14 -4.32 8.60
C ASN A 50 -64.29 -3.78 7.44
N SER A 51 -63.80 -2.54 7.52
CA SER A 51 -62.95 -1.97 6.48
C SER A 51 -61.51 -2.21 6.88
N VAL A 52 -60.73 -2.92 6.07
CA VAL A 52 -59.28 -3.05 6.22
C VAL A 52 -58.67 -2.51 4.93
N GLY A 53 -57.87 -1.45 5.03
CA GLY A 53 -56.98 -0.95 4.00
C GLY A 53 -55.68 -1.77 3.91
N ILE A 54 -54.60 -1.14 3.48
CA ILE A 54 -53.29 -1.78 3.39
C ILE A 54 -52.58 -1.61 4.73
N VAL A 55 -52.37 -2.70 5.48
CA VAL A 55 -51.65 -2.67 6.76
C VAL A 55 -50.15 -2.65 6.47
N ASN A 56 -49.53 -1.48 6.55
CA ASN A 56 -48.12 -1.27 6.23
C ASN A 56 -47.20 -1.62 7.40
N SER A 57 -47.65 -1.40 8.64
CA SER A 57 -46.81 -1.54 9.82
C SER A 57 -47.62 -1.98 11.04
N LEU A 58 -46.99 -2.80 11.88
CA LEU A 58 -47.51 -3.30 13.14
C LEU A 58 -46.44 -3.08 14.21
N LEU A 59 -46.82 -2.53 15.36
CA LEU A 59 -45.89 -2.29 16.47
C LEU A 59 -46.55 -2.66 17.80
N LYS A 60 -45.87 -3.46 18.61
CA LYS A 60 -46.32 -3.79 19.97
C LYS A 60 -46.00 -2.63 20.92
N ASP A 61 -46.96 -2.27 21.74
CA ASP A 61 -46.80 -1.34 22.86
C ASP A 61 -47.09 -2.08 24.17
N GLU A 62 -46.03 -2.43 24.88
CA GLU A 62 -46.14 -3.17 26.14
C GLU A 62 -46.74 -2.31 27.26
N LYS A 63 -46.42 -1.02 27.29
CA LYS A 63 -46.88 -0.09 28.33
C LYS A 63 -48.38 0.13 28.24
N ARG A 64 -48.91 0.25 27.02
CA ARG A 64 -50.35 0.43 26.77
C ARG A 64 -51.10 -0.88 26.54
N ASN A 65 -50.40 -2.02 26.56
CA ASN A 65 -50.93 -3.36 26.26
C ASN A 65 -51.76 -3.39 24.96
N CYS A 66 -51.20 -2.82 23.89
CA CYS A 66 -51.87 -2.75 22.59
C CYS A 66 -50.91 -2.99 21.42
N ILE A 67 -51.48 -3.21 20.25
CA ILE A 67 -50.78 -3.26 18.97
C ILE A 67 -51.22 -2.04 18.17
N TRP A 68 -50.25 -1.21 17.81
CA TRP A 68 -50.42 -0.12 16.86
C TRP A 68 -50.44 -0.68 15.44
N ILE A 69 -51.38 -0.18 14.64
CA ILE A 69 -51.63 -0.63 13.27
C ILE A 69 -51.62 0.60 12.37
N GLY A 70 -50.60 0.70 11.54
CA GLY A 70 -50.47 1.73 10.51
C GLY A 70 -51.05 1.19 9.20
N GLU A 71 -52.14 1.78 8.72
CA GLU A 71 -52.91 1.19 7.64
C GLU A 71 -53.49 2.25 6.72
N GLY A 72 -53.17 2.23 5.42
CA GLY A 72 -53.61 3.30 4.51
C GLY A 72 -53.36 4.68 5.14
N ARG A 73 -54.38 5.55 5.21
CA ARG A 73 -54.36 6.86 5.91
C ARG A 73 -54.94 6.81 7.33
N ARG A 74 -54.75 5.70 8.05
CA ARG A 74 -55.25 5.51 9.40
C ARG A 74 -54.20 4.93 10.32
N LEU A 75 -54.23 5.41 11.57
CA LEU A 75 -53.57 4.79 12.70
C LEU A 75 -54.65 4.17 13.59
N SER A 76 -54.50 2.90 13.93
CA SER A 76 -55.42 2.20 14.82
C SER A 76 -54.68 1.58 16.00
N LYS A 77 -55.34 1.52 17.14
CA LYS A 77 -54.90 0.85 18.36
C LYS A 77 -55.77 -0.39 18.55
N PHE A 78 -55.15 -1.57 18.60
CA PHE A 78 -55.81 -2.85 18.83
C PHE A 78 -55.40 -3.43 20.18
N SER A 79 -56.35 -3.80 21.02
CA SER A 79 -56.08 -4.44 22.31
C SER A 79 -56.32 -5.96 22.22
N PRO A 80 -55.27 -6.81 22.21
CA PRO A 80 -55.45 -8.26 22.04
C PRO A 80 -56.31 -8.92 23.11
N ALA A 81 -56.30 -8.41 24.35
CA ALA A 81 -57.04 -8.97 25.47
C ALA A 81 -58.56 -8.74 25.37
N SER A 82 -58.98 -7.59 24.84
CA SER A 82 -60.40 -7.21 24.73
C SER A 82 -60.96 -7.33 23.31
N GLY A 83 -60.10 -7.46 22.30
CA GLY A 83 -60.48 -7.40 20.89
C GLY A 83 -60.89 -6.01 20.40
N LEU A 84 -60.73 -4.97 21.23
CA LEU A 84 -61.19 -3.61 20.91
C LEU A 84 -60.25 -2.90 19.93
N PHE A 85 -60.86 -2.17 18.99
CA PHE A 85 -60.21 -1.28 18.04
C PHE A 85 -60.57 0.17 18.34
N GLN A 86 -59.56 1.03 18.43
CA GLN A 86 -59.70 2.47 18.52
C GLN A 86 -58.99 3.13 17.34
N PHE A 87 -59.72 3.93 16.57
CA PHE A 87 -59.18 4.70 15.45
C PHE A 87 -58.64 6.05 15.93
N ILE A 88 -57.47 6.42 15.41
CA ILE A 88 -56.84 7.71 15.69
C ILE A 88 -56.75 8.52 14.37
N PRO A 89 -57.57 9.57 14.22
CA PRO A 89 -57.56 10.41 13.02
C PRO A 89 -56.34 11.34 12.99
N GLY A 90 -56.11 11.96 11.83
CA GLY A 90 -55.12 13.04 11.68
C GLY A 90 -53.76 12.62 11.16
N PHE A 91 -53.57 11.35 10.80
CA PHE A 91 -52.32 10.85 10.25
C PHE A 91 -52.45 10.51 8.75
N PRO A 92 -51.41 10.81 7.95
CA PRO A 92 -51.35 10.41 6.54
C PRO A 92 -50.95 8.92 6.44
N VAL A 93 -50.31 8.50 5.35
CA VAL A 93 -49.99 7.08 5.19
C VAL A 93 -48.85 6.68 6.10
N VAL A 94 -49.15 5.91 7.16
CA VAL A 94 -48.13 5.38 8.07
C VAL A 94 -47.44 4.19 7.41
N LYS A 95 -46.14 4.29 7.18
CA LYS A 95 -45.29 3.28 6.52
C LYS A 95 -44.52 2.43 7.52
N SER A 96 -44.08 3.03 8.62
CA SER A 96 -43.34 2.37 9.69
C SER A 96 -43.62 3.08 11.01
N MET A 97 -43.48 2.35 12.11
CA MET A 97 -43.69 2.88 13.46
C MET A 97 -42.60 2.35 14.39
N GLU A 98 -42.21 3.16 15.37
CA GLU A 98 -41.27 2.79 16.43
C GLU A 98 -41.61 3.53 17.72
N MET A 99 -41.19 2.99 18.86
CA MET A 99 -41.28 3.70 20.14
C MET A 99 -39.98 4.43 20.47
N ASP A 100 -40.06 5.73 20.79
CA ASP A 100 -38.94 6.43 21.40
C ASP A 100 -38.74 6.04 22.88
N ARG A 101 -37.69 6.56 23.52
CA ARG A 101 -37.38 6.26 24.93
C ARG A 101 -38.49 6.69 25.89
N ASP A 102 -39.18 7.79 25.59
CA ASP A 102 -40.23 8.34 26.43
C ASP A 102 -41.58 7.63 26.22
N ASN A 103 -41.61 6.62 25.34
CA ASN A 103 -42.80 5.87 24.90
C ASN A 103 -43.79 6.70 24.09
N ASN A 104 -43.28 7.70 23.37
CA ASN A 104 -44.01 8.35 22.29
C ASN A 104 -43.89 7.50 21.02
N LEU A 105 -44.97 7.50 20.24
CA LEU A 105 -45.06 6.76 19.00
C LEU A 105 -44.48 7.60 17.86
N VAL A 106 -43.38 7.15 17.29
CA VAL A 106 -42.74 7.76 16.12
C VAL A 106 -43.30 7.11 14.86
N LEU A 107 -43.94 7.92 14.01
CA LEU A 107 -44.65 7.50 12.82
C LEU A 107 -43.92 7.99 11.58
N ALA A 108 -43.43 7.06 10.77
CA ALA A 108 -42.88 7.33 9.45
C ALA A 108 -43.99 7.42 8.42
N THR A 109 -44.03 8.50 7.65
CA THR A 109 -45.12 8.74 6.68
C THR A 109 -44.63 9.20 5.31
N ASP A 110 -45.55 9.38 4.36
CA ASP A 110 -45.31 10.04 3.08
C ASP A 110 -45.18 11.58 3.19
N ASN A 111 -45.48 12.15 4.35
CA ASN A 111 -45.41 13.58 4.62
C ASN A 111 -44.68 13.86 5.94
N GLY A 112 -43.47 13.34 6.09
CA GLY A 112 -42.57 13.58 7.22
C GLY A 112 -42.74 12.57 8.36
N ILE A 113 -42.28 12.98 9.54
CA ILE A 113 -42.38 12.21 10.79
C ILE A 113 -43.43 12.85 11.70
N TYR A 114 -44.26 12.02 12.32
CA TYR A 114 -45.12 12.43 13.43
C TYR A 114 -44.65 11.77 14.73
N ILE A 115 -44.63 12.53 15.82
CA ILE A 115 -44.42 12.01 17.17
C ILE A 115 -45.72 12.19 17.94
N TYR A 116 -46.29 11.11 18.45
CA TYR A 116 -47.60 11.08 19.09
C TYR A 116 -47.53 10.48 20.50
N ASN A 117 -48.10 11.18 21.50
CA ASN A 117 -48.11 10.75 22.90
C ASN A 117 -49.50 10.76 23.57
N GLU A 118 -50.57 10.66 22.78
CA GLU A 118 -51.98 10.78 23.18
C GLU A 118 -52.43 12.20 23.64
N GLN A 119 -51.51 13.07 24.08
CA GLN A 119 -51.81 14.45 24.47
C GLN A 119 -51.50 15.46 23.36
N GLU A 120 -50.35 15.29 22.72
CA GLU A 120 -49.85 16.14 21.65
C GLU A 120 -49.42 15.32 20.44
N THR A 121 -49.39 15.99 19.28
CA THR A 121 -48.82 15.46 18.04
C THR A 121 -47.84 16.49 17.49
N LYS A 122 -46.58 16.11 17.33
CA LYS A 122 -45.54 16.94 16.71
C LYS A 122 -45.28 16.44 15.30
N HIS A 123 -45.10 17.36 14.35
CA HIS A 123 -44.91 17.06 12.94
C HIS A 123 -43.61 17.68 12.43
N PHE A 124 -42.73 16.85 11.86
CA PHE A 124 -41.42 17.26 11.36
C PHE A 124 -41.33 16.98 9.86
N VAL A 125 -40.93 18.00 9.10
CA VAL A 125 -40.80 17.97 7.64
C VAL A 125 -39.44 18.49 7.20
N HIS A 126 -39.06 18.12 5.98
CA HIS A 126 -37.92 18.68 5.27
C HIS A 126 -38.09 20.18 5.06
N ASN A 127 -37.02 20.92 5.33
CA ASN A 127 -36.95 22.36 5.12
C ASN A 127 -35.56 22.74 4.60
N THR A 128 -35.49 23.24 3.37
CA THR A 128 -34.25 23.63 2.69
C THR A 128 -33.50 24.78 3.40
N LEU A 129 -34.21 25.61 4.17
CA LEU A 129 -33.62 26.70 4.96
C LEU A 129 -33.08 26.24 6.33
N LYS A 130 -33.42 25.02 6.75
CA LYS A 130 -32.95 24.44 8.02
C LYS A 130 -32.11 23.19 7.72
N PRO A 131 -30.77 23.30 7.65
CA PRO A 131 -29.88 22.19 7.30
C PRO A 131 -30.04 20.94 8.18
N ASN A 132 -30.46 21.13 9.43
CA ASN A 132 -30.68 20.05 10.41
C ASN A 132 -32.14 19.51 10.41
N SER A 133 -32.96 19.91 9.44
CA SER A 133 -34.30 19.34 9.25
C SER A 133 -34.23 17.93 8.64
N LEU A 134 -35.38 17.27 8.53
CA LEU A 134 -35.49 15.96 7.88
C LEU A 134 -34.94 16.02 6.45
N THR A 135 -34.21 15.02 5.98
CA THR A 135 -33.58 15.06 4.66
C THR A 135 -34.59 14.94 3.51
N ASN A 136 -35.71 14.25 3.73
CA ASN A 136 -36.81 14.09 2.77
C ASN A 136 -38.11 13.74 3.49
N ASN A 137 -39.26 14.19 2.98
CA ASN A 137 -40.57 13.96 3.59
C ASN A 137 -41.09 12.53 3.46
N VAL A 138 -40.68 11.75 2.46
CA VAL A 138 -41.14 10.37 2.35
C VAL A 138 -40.22 9.49 3.18
N VAL A 139 -40.71 9.06 4.35
CA VAL A 139 -39.96 8.21 5.29
C VAL A 139 -40.50 6.79 5.25
N TRP A 140 -39.67 5.86 4.79
CA TRP A 140 -40.02 4.45 4.64
C TRP A 140 -39.94 3.69 5.94
N ASN A 141 -38.89 3.94 6.72
CA ASN A 141 -38.62 3.17 7.92
C ASN A 141 -38.09 4.06 9.04
N VAL A 142 -38.54 3.75 10.25
CA VAL A 142 -38.00 4.30 11.50
C VAL A 142 -37.45 3.15 12.31
N PHE A 143 -36.31 3.37 12.95
CA PHE A 143 -35.63 2.37 13.77
C PHE A 143 -34.99 3.03 14.98
N ARG A 144 -35.22 2.47 16.16
CA ARG A 144 -34.55 2.89 17.39
C ARG A 144 -33.34 2.00 17.65
N ASP A 145 -32.16 2.60 17.74
CA ASP A 145 -30.95 1.86 18.08
C ASP A 145 -30.80 1.61 19.59
N SER A 146 -29.78 0.85 19.99
CA SER A 146 -29.51 0.50 21.39
C SER A 146 -29.12 1.68 22.28
N THR A 147 -28.82 2.84 21.68
CA THR A 147 -28.53 4.11 22.36
C THR A 147 -29.71 5.08 22.25
N ASP A 148 -30.89 4.55 21.90
CA ASP A 148 -32.16 5.26 21.74
C ASP A 148 -32.23 6.26 20.59
N ASN A 149 -31.20 6.35 19.73
CA ASN A 149 -31.28 7.25 18.57
C ASN A 149 -32.31 6.74 17.56
N ILE A 150 -33.01 7.66 16.92
CA ILE A 150 -34.01 7.35 15.90
C ILE A 150 -33.41 7.54 14.51
N TRP A 151 -33.30 6.44 13.79
CA TRP A 151 -32.87 6.39 12.39
C TRP A 151 -34.08 6.42 11.48
N MET A 152 -34.02 7.27 10.46
CA MET A 152 -35.10 7.50 9.49
C MET A 152 -34.56 7.24 8.09
N GLY A 153 -34.97 6.13 7.50
CA GLY A 153 -34.69 5.82 6.09
C GLY A 153 -35.71 6.50 5.19
N THR A 154 -35.26 7.42 4.34
CA THR A 154 -36.14 8.25 3.49
C THR A 154 -35.97 7.93 2.00
N ASP A 155 -36.80 8.53 1.14
CA ASP A 155 -36.63 8.47 -0.33
C ASP A 155 -35.28 9.06 -0.80
N TYR A 156 -34.66 9.93 0.01
CA TYR A 156 -33.38 10.57 -0.33
C TYR A 156 -32.44 10.58 0.87
N GLY A 157 -31.80 9.44 1.13
CA GLY A 157 -30.80 9.31 2.19
C GLY A 157 -31.39 9.00 3.57
N ILE A 158 -30.61 9.25 4.61
CA ILE A 158 -30.90 8.88 6.00
C ILE A 158 -30.86 10.12 6.87
N SER A 159 -31.89 10.31 7.69
CA SER A 159 -31.84 11.24 8.82
C SER A 159 -31.66 10.45 10.11
N MET A 160 -30.92 11.00 11.06
CA MET A 160 -30.74 10.40 12.38
C MET A 160 -30.98 11.48 13.42
N ALA A 161 -31.93 11.23 14.33
CA ALA A 161 -32.19 12.07 15.48
C ALA A 161 -31.51 11.43 16.69
N PRO A 162 -30.41 12.00 17.20
CA PRO A 162 -29.73 11.45 18.35
C PRO A 162 -30.62 11.61 19.58
N HIS A 163 -30.67 10.57 20.42
CA HIS A 163 -31.41 10.65 21.67
C HIS A 163 -30.75 11.64 22.64
N TYR A 164 -29.42 11.52 22.76
CA TYR A 164 -28.62 12.38 23.61
C TYR A 164 -27.68 13.25 22.78
N ARG A 165 -27.78 14.56 22.95
CA ARG A 165 -26.82 15.54 22.43
C ARG A 165 -26.02 16.09 23.60
N LYS A 166 -24.69 15.97 23.58
CA LYS A 166 -23.81 16.66 24.55
C LYS A 166 -24.01 18.17 24.48
N PHE A 167 -24.21 18.68 23.26
CA PHE A 167 -24.45 20.10 22.99
C PHE A 167 -25.63 20.25 22.04
N GLU A 168 -26.54 21.15 22.37
CA GLU A 168 -27.54 21.66 21.43
C GLU A 168 -27.11 23.04 20.94
N PHE A 169 -26.89 23.15 19.63
CA PHE A 169 -26.48 24.39 18.99
C PHE A 169 -27.69 25.10 18.38
N LEU A 170 -27.93 26.33 18.82
CA LEU A 170 -29.06 27.17 18.46
C LEU A 170 -28.54 28.40 17.69
N PRO A 171 -28.57 28.37 16.34
CA PRO A 171 -28.29 29.56 15.54
C PRO A 171 -29.26 30.69 15.89
N ILE A 172 -28.76 31.92 15.93
CA ILE A 172 -29.57 33.09 16.33
C ILE A 172 -30.85 33.24 15.50
N PHE A 173 -30.80 32.95 14.20
CA PHE A 173 -31.96 33.00 13.30
C PHE A 173 -33.15 32.14 13.79
N HIS A 174 -32.91 31.07 14.56
CA HIS A 174 -34.00 30.21 15.05
C HIS A 174 -34.96 30.92 16.00
N PHE A 175 -34.45 31.82 16.84
CA PHE A 175 -35.26 32.54 17.82
C PHE A 175 -35.48 34.02 17.44
N THR A 176 -34.62 34.61 16.59
CA THR A 176 -34.82 35.98 16.08
C THR A 176 -35.66 36.03 14.80
N GLY A 177 -35.59 35.00 13.94
CA GLY A 177 -36.12 35.02 12.59
C GLY A 177 -35.40 35.98 11.62
N LEU A 178 -34.23 36.50 12.01
CA LEU A 178 -33.46 37.51 11.27
C LEU A 178 -32.10 36.97 10.84
N GLU A 179 -31.60 37.42 9.68
CA GLU A 179 -30.30 37.03 9.12
C GLU A 179 -29.11 37.83 9.69
N GLU A 180 -29.39 38.86 10.50
CA GLU A 180 -28.36 39.66 11.18
C GLU A 180 -27.53 38.79 12.13
N GLY A 181 -26.22 39.04 12.18
CA GLY A 181 -25.26 38.36 13.05
C GLY A 181 -25.06 39.02 14.41
N ASN A 182 -24.54 38.28 15.39
CA ASN A 182 -24.05 38.81 16.66
C ASN A 182 -22.99 37.87 17.28
N GLN A 183 -22.02 38.43 18.01
CA GLN A 183 -21.03 37.68 18.78
C GLN A 183 -21.23 37.93 20.27
N PHE A 184 -21.59 36.90 21.03
CA PHE A 184 -22.10 37.06 22.40
C PHE A 184 -21.03 37.03 23.49
N TYR A 185 -20.83 38.15 24.17
CA TYR A 185 -19.89 38.31 25.29
C TYR A 185 -20.53 38.26 26.67
N SER A 186 -21.85 38.45 26.75
CA SER A 186 -22.56 38.45 28.02
C SER A 186 -23.94 37.79 27.86
N ILE A 187 -24.28 36.94 28.81
CA ILE A 187 -25.54 36.21 28.86
C ILE A 187 -26.04 36.26 30.31
N ILE A 188 -27.30 36.60 30.49
CA ILE A 188 -27.99 36.48 31.77
C ILE A 188 -29.45 36.10 31.52
N ARG A 189 -30.05 35.38 32.46
CA ARG A 189 -31.50 35.28 32.56
C ARG A 189 -31.96 36.13 33.73
N ASP A 190 -32.82 37.10 33.45
CA ASP A 190 -33.35 37.96 34.51
C ASP A 190 -34.32 37.22 35.42
N SER A 191 -34.61 37.79 36.59
CA SER A 191 -35.58 37.31 37.57
C SER A 191 -37.00 37.10 37.01
N LYS A 192 -37.31 37.71 35.85
CA LYS A 192 -38.62 37.65 35.18
C LYS A 192 -38.67 36.57 34.09
N GLY A 193 -37.57 35.85 33.92
CA GLY A 193 -37.40 34.72 33.02
C GLY A 193 -37.05 35.09 31.59
N PHE A 194 -36.66 36.32 31.28
CA PHE A 194 -36.11 36.69 29.98
C PHE A 194 -34.61 36.43 29.93
N TYR A 195 -34.16 35.80 28.85
CA TYR A 195 -32.75 35.75 28.50
C TYR A 195 -32.35 37.04 27.79
N TRP A 196 -31.18 37.54 28.18
CA TRP A 196 -30.53 38.71 27.63
C TRP A 196 -29.16 38.30 27.08
N PHE A 197 -28.97 38.47 25.77
CA PHE A 197 -27.75 38.13 25.06
C PHE A 197 -27.11 39.38 24.48
N GLY A 198 -25.97 39.79 25.02
CA GLY A 198 -25.24 40.99 24.63
C GLY A 198 -23.97 40.68 23.86
N GLY A 199 -23.70 41.46 22.82
CA GLY A 199 -22.57 41.22 21.93
C GLY A 199 -22.09 42.42 21.13
N ASP A 200 -21.37 42.16 20.04
CA ASP A 200 -20.91 43.20 19.10
C ASP A 200 -22.06 43.96 18.43
N ASN A 201 -23.20 43.30 18.20
CA ASN A 201 -24.34 43.84 17.46
C ASN A 201 -25.56 44.08 18.36
N GLY A 202 -25.35 44.64 19.54
CA GLY A 202 -26.43 45.02 20.45
C GLY A 202 -26.87 43.88 21.36
N LEU A 203 -28.08 44.05 21.90
CA LEU A 203 -28.64 43.23 22.97
C LEU A 203 -29.95 42.57 22.52
N ILE A 204 -30.02 41.26 22.66
CA ILE A 204 -31.22 40.47 22.34
C ILE A 204 -31.93 40.09 23.64
N ARG A 205 -33.25 40.34 23.71
CA ARG A 205 -34.16 39.86 24.76
C ARG A 205 -35.09 38.80 24.19
N THR A 206 -35.17 37.63 24.82
CA THR A 206 -36.11 36.56 24.43
C THR A 206 -36.48 35.70 25.64
N ARG A 207 -37.68 35.10 25.64
CA ARG A 207 -38.12 34.13 26.65
C ARG A 207 -37.92 32.68 26.18
N GLN A 208 -37.76 32.46 24.88
CA GLN A 208 -37.61 31.11 24.30
C GLN A 208 -36.43 31.05 23.31
N LEU A 209 -35.72 29.93 23.33
CA LEU A 209 -34.56 29.69 22.47
C LEU A 209 -34.84 28.72 21.31
N THR A 210 -35.96 28.00 21.36
CA THR A 210 -36.26 26.86 20.47
C THR A 210 -37.29 27.17 19.36
N SER A 211 -38.02 28.27 19.48
CA SER A 211 -38.98 28.77 18.48
C SER A 211 -38.92 30.29 18.39
N ALA A 212 -39.37 30.84 17.25
CA ALA A 212 -39.50 32.28 17.07
C ALA A 212 -40.37 32.86 18.19
N ASP A 213 -39.73 33.57 19.11
CA ASP A 213 -40.41 34.17 20.25
C ASP A 213 -41.14 35.44 19.78
N LYS A 214 -42.44 35.53 20.09
CA LYS A 214 -43.24 36.73 19.78
C LYS A 214 -42.86 37.91 20.67
N GLU A 215 -42.26 37.66 21.82
CA GLU A 215 -41.79 38.67 22.78
C GLU A 215 -40.33 39.07 22.56
N PHE A 216 -39.68 38.51 21.53
CA PHE A 216 -38.33 38.84 21.12
C PHE A 216 -38.15 40.34 20.86
N ARG A 217 -37.03 40.88 21.30
CA ARG A 217 -36.56 42.25 21.02
C ARG A 217 -35.09 42.23 20.69
N TRP A 218 -34.70 42.99 19.66
CA TRP A 218 -33.30 43.27 19.36
C TRP A 218 -33.02 44.75 19.54
N TYR A 219 -32.29 45.08 20.58
CA TYR A 219 -31.83 46.42 20.88
C TYR A 219 -30.50 46.72 20.19
N ASN A 220 -30.52 47.52 19.13
CA ASN A 220 -29.30 47.93 18.40
C ASN A 220 -29.47 49.36 17.82
N LEU A 221 -28.40 49.90 17.25
CA LEU A 221 -28.33 51.27 16.76
C LEU A 221 -29.28 51.53 15.58
N ASP A 222 -29.47 50.52 14.72
CA ASP A 222 -30.22 50.61 13.48
C ASP A 222 -31.72 50.31 13.66
N ASN A 223 -32.10 49.64 14.76
CA ASN A 223 -33.47 49.30 15.07
C ASN A 223 -34.24 50.52 15.58
N LYS A 224 -35.09 51.09 14.72
CA LYS A 224 -35.90 52.29 15.04
C LYS A 224 -36.88 52.08 16.20
N GLY A 225 -37.37 50.86 16.41
CA GLY A 225 -38.33 50.56 17.49
C GLY A 225 -37.64 50.36 18.83
N PHE A 226 -36.52 49.65 18.83
CA PHE A 226 -35.75 49.26 20.00
C PHE A 226 -34.32 49.80 19.88
N ARG A 227 -34.19 51.12 19.81
CA ARG A 227 -32.89 51.74 19.56
C ARG A 227 -32.00 51.68 20.80
N LEU A 228 -30.76 51.23 20.62
CA LEU A 228 -29.68 51.35 21.60
C LEU A 228 -28.63 52.36 21.10
N PRO A 229 -28.05 53.23 21.96
CA PRO A 229 -27.07 54.23 21.49
C PRO A 229 -25.74 53.66 20.99
N HIS A 230 -25.40 52.45 21.38
CA HIS A 230 -24.19 51.75 20.94
C HIS A 230 -24.45 50.24 20.87
N ASN A 231 -23.82 49.56 19.90
CA ASN A 231 -24.04 48.13 19.68
C ASN A 231 -23.16 47.25 20.57
N HIS A 232 -21.92 47.67 20.83
CA HIS A 232 -20.98 46.85 21.59
C HIS A 232 -21.35 46.76 23.07
N ILE A 233 -21.93 45.62 23.46
CA ILE A 233 -22.30 45.32 24.85
C ILE A 233 -21.11 44.65 25.54
N ARG A 234 -20.67 45.21 26.67
CA ARG A 234 -19.57 44.67 27.49
C ARG A 234 -20.08 43.74 28.57
N THR A 235 -21.13 44.16 29.26
CA THR A 235 -21.66 43.47 30.43
C THR A 235 -23.16 43.71 30.57
N ILE A 236 -23.85 42.75 31.15
CA ILE A 236 -25.25 42.79 31.52
C ILE A 236 -25.32 42.34 32.98
N TYR A 237 -25.98 43.14 33.80
CA TYR A 237 -26.06 42.91 35.24
C TYR A 237 -27.49 43.15 35.72
N GLU A 238 -28.01 42.26 36.55
CA GLU A 238 -29.25 42.49 37.29
C GLU A 238 -28.90 42.72 38.76
N ASP A 239 -29.33 43.87 39.31
CA ASP A 239 -29.08 44.20 40.70
C ASP A 239 -30.07 43.50 41.66
N ALA A 240 -29.84 43.62 42.96
CA ALA A 240 -30.69 43.02 43.99
C ALA A 240 -32.16 43.53 43.99
N GLU A 241 -32.45 44.65 43.31
CA GLU A 241 -33.80 45.21 43.14
C GLU A 241 -34.43 44.81 41.80
N HIS A 242 -33.83 43.83 41.13
CA HIS A 242 -34.26 43.29 39.83
C HIS A 242 -34.26 44.36 38.72
N GLN A 243 -33.41 45.38 38.84
CA GLN A 243 -33.15 46.34 37.77
C GLN A 243 -32.01 45.84 36.89
N LEU A 244 -32.26 45.86 35.58
CA LEU A 244 -31.27 45.44 34.59
C LEU A 244 -30.41 46.63 34.14
N TRP A 245 -29.10 46.46 34.27
CA TRP A 245 -28.06 47.38 33.85
C TRP A 245 -27.26 46.78 32.71
N ILE A 246 -26.83 47.63 31.79
CA ILE A 246 -25.91 47.26 30.70
C ILE A 246 -24.78 48.27 30.59
N GLY A 247 -23.58 47.75 30.36
CA GLY A 247 -22.39 48.52 30.02
C GLY A 247 -22.10 48.40 28.54
N THR A 248 -21.86 49.53 27.88
CA THR A 248 -21.53 49.57 26.45
C THR A 248 -20.37 50.53 26.20
N ASP A 249 -19.74 50.45 25.04
CA ASP A 249 -18.73 51.44 24.60
C ASP A 249 -19.35 52.82 24.27
N GLY A 250 -20.65 53.04 24.48
CA GLY A 250 -21.32 54.33 24.32
C GLY A 250 -22.11 54.81 25.52
N GLY A 251 -21.95 54.19 26.69
CA GLY A 251 -22.65 54.59 27.91
C GLY A 251 -23.00 53.42 28.83
N THR A 252 -23.39 53.79 30.05
CA THR A 252 -24.07 52.91 30.99
C THR A 252 -25.57 53.15 30.91
N PHE A 253 -26.35 52.08 30.82
CA PHE A 253 -27.80 52.19 30.69
C PHE A 253 -28.53 51.28 31.67
N ARG A 254 -29.70 51.75 32.12
CA ARG A 254 -30.66 50.95 32.88
C ARG A 254 -31.89 50.66 32.05
N TYR A 255 -32.40 49.45 32.11
CA TYR A 255 -33.63 49.06 31.43
C TYR A 255 -34.85 49.64 32.14
N ASN A 256 -35.76 50.24 31.38
CA ASN A 256 -37.05 50.69 31.88
C ASN A 256 -38.15 49.78 31.33
N GLU A 257 -38.64 48.90 32.19
CA GLU A 257 -39.63 47.87 31.84
C GLU A 257 -40.93 48.45 31.29
N ARG A 258 -41.41 49.54 31.88
CA ARG A 258 -42.68 50.17 31.47
C ARG A 258 -42.63 50.70 30.03
N THR A 259 -41.48 51.17 29.60
CA THR A 259 -41.29 51.76 28.26
C THR A 259 -40.60 50.81 27.28
N GLU A 260 -40.11 49.66 27.76
CA GLU A 260 -39.21 48.73 27.06
C GLU A 260 -37.98 49.41 26.44
N LYS A 261 -37.44 50.47 27.09
CA LYS A 261 -36.30 51.25 26.58
C LYS A 261 -35.18 51.36 27.60
N PHE A 262 -33.97 51.64 27.09
CA PHE A 262 -32.79 51.88 27.92
C PHE A 262 -32.63 53.38 28.22
N ILE A 263 -32.37 53.70 29.50
CA ILE A 263 -32.15 55.05 30.02
C ILE A 263 -30.67 55.21 30.33
N SER A 264 -30.06 56.26 29.79
CA SER A 264 -28.63 56.57 30.02
C SER A 264 -28.40 57.10 31.42
N TYR A 265 -27.38 56.57 32.09
CA TYR A 265 -26.85 57.06 33.36
C TYR A 265 -25.40 57.52 33.16
N HIS A 266 -25.08 58.69 33.72
CA HIS A 266 -23.74 59.27 33.67
C HIS A 266 -23.16 59.32 35.08
N PHE A 267 -22.31 58.35 35.38
CA PHE A 267 -21.57 58.31 36.64
C PHE A 267 -20.29 59.11 36.50
N LEU A 268 -20.07 60.07 37.40
CA LEU A 268 -18.96 61.01 37.35
C LEU A 268 -18.17 60.99 38.66
N SER A 269 -16.86 61.24 38.57
CA SER A 269 -16.04 61.52 39.75
C SER A 269 -16.44 62.87 40.38
N ARG A 270 -16.10 63.08 41.66
CA ARG A 270 -16.43 64.32 42.38
C ARG A 270 -15.87 65.59 41.72
N ASP A 271 -14.70 65.47 41.11
CA ASP A 271 -14.05 66.54 40.33
C ASP A 271 -14.51 66.59 38.86
N LYS A 272 -15.38 65.67 38.44
CA LYS A 272 -15.93 65.49 37.08
C LYS A 272 -14.87 65.28 35.99
N ASN A 273 -13.66 64.89 36.37
CA ASN A 273 -12.58 64.57 35.43
C ASN A 273 -12.72 63.16 34.85
N TYR A 274 -13.42 62.26 35.53
CA TYR A 274 -13.61 60.87 35.11
C TYR A 274 -15.10 60.54 35.04
N SER A 275 -15.44 59.62 34.13
CA SER A 275 -16.80 59.11 33.96
C SER A 275 -16.81 57.61 33.77
N ALA A 276 -17.83 56.91 34.28
CA ALA A 276 -18.09 55.50 33.98
C ALA A 276 -18.89 55.34 32.67
N GLY A 277 -18.52 56.11 31.65
CA GLY A 277 -19.20 56.09 30.35
C GLY A 277 -18.96 54.80 29.57
N TRP A 278 -17.82 54.16 29.81
CA TRP A 278 -17.43 52.88 29.21
C TRP A 278 -17.36 51.83 30.31
N ALA A 279 -18.51 51.51 30.90
CA ALA A 279 -18.59 50.51 31.95
C ALA A 279 -18.30 49.12 31.39
N TYR A 280 -17.32 48.45 32.00
CA TYR A 280 -16.88 47.11 31.61
C TYR A 280 -17.48 46.04 32.51
N ASP A 281 -17.72 46.36 33.78
CA ASP A 281 -18.29 45.44 34.76
C ASP A 281 -19.12 46.17 35.82
N PHE A 282 -20.11 45.46 36.37
CA PHE A 282 -20.97 45.93 37.46
C PHE A 282 -20.97 44.91 38.58
N LEU A 283 -20.97 45.39 39.81
CA LEU A 283 -21.02 44.54 40.98
C LEU A 283 -21.71 45.27 42.13
N GLU A 284 -22.49 44.57 42.92
CA GLU A 284 -23.12 45.12 44.13
C GLU A 284 -22.37 44.61 45.37
N ASP A 285 -22.00 45.53 46.25
CA ASP A 285 -21.40 45.17 47.53
C ASP A 285 -22.46 44.83 48.60
N ARG A 286 -22.03 44.29 49.74
CA ARG A 286 -22.94 43.91 50.84
C ARG A 286 -23.67 45.09 51.50
N SER A 287 -23.27 46.32 51.19
CA SER A 287 -23.87 47.55 51.71
C SER A 287 -24.76 48.23 50.68
N GLU A 288 -25.21 47.48 49.65
CA GLU A 288 -26.09 47.97 48.58
C GLU A 288 -25.48 49.14 47.78
N ASN A 289 -24.14 49.17 47.66
CA ASN A 289 -23.47 50.07 46.74
C ASN A 289 -23.21 49.38 45.41
N LEU A 290 -23.50 50.10 44.32
CA LEU A 290 -23.13 49.72 42.98
C LEU A 290 -21.68 50.13 42.70
N LEU A 291 -20.85 49.13 42.43
CA LEU A 291 -19.49 49.27 41.93
C LEU A 291 -19.51 49.15 40.40
N ILE A 292 -18.82 50.09 39.75
CA ILE A 292 -18.74 50.14 38.28
C ILE A 292 -17.27 50.27 37.89
N SER A 293 -16.76 49.27 37.16
CA SER A 293 -15.45 49.37 36.51
C SER A 293 -15.60 50.02 35.14
N SER A 294 -14.63 50.84 34.73
CA SER A 294 -14.69 51.55 33.45
C SER A 294 -13.36 51.56 32.73
N PHE A 295 -13.39 51.57 31.40
CA PHE A 295 -12.23 51.93 30.60
C PHE A 295 -11.93 53.42 30.73
N ASN A 296 -10.67 53.77 30.98
CA ASN A 296 -10.16 55.13 31.21
C ASN A 296 -10.83 55.91 32.38
N GLY A 297 -11.68 55.25 33.16
CA GLY A 297 -12.46 55.85 34.23
C GLY A 297 -12.08 55.36 35.62
N GLY A 298 -11.41 54.21 35.72
CA GLY A 298 -11.16 53.55 37.01
C GLY A 298 -12.42 52.88 37.56
N ILE A 299 -12.61 52.93 38.89
CA ILE A 299 -13.73 52.28 39.58
C ILE A 299 -14.56 53.32 40.31
N PHE A 300 -15.88 53.26 40.16
CA PHE A 300 -16.84 54.14 40.82
C PHE A 300 -17.68 53.35 41.81
N LYS A 301 -17.83 53.87 43.02
CA LYS A 301 -18.72 53.33 44.06
C LYS A 301 -19.86 54.30 44.29
N ILE A 302 -21.09 53.83 44.16
CA ILE A 302 -22.30 54.64 44.27
C ILE A 302 -23.31 53.95 45.20
N SER A 303 -23.80 54.67 46.19
CA SER A 303 -24.94 54.20 46.99
C SER A 303 -26.22 54.18 46.14
N LYS A 304 -26.91 53.04 46.10
CA LYS A 304 -28.13 52.88 45.27
C LYS A 304 -29.25 53.84 45.67
N GLU A 305 -29.30 54.30 46.92
CA GLU A 305 -30.27 55.30 47.39
C GLU A 305 -30.21 56.62 46.59
N ARG A 306 -29.09 56.91 45.93
CA ARG A 306 -28.93 58.11 45.09
C ARG A 306 -29.36 57.92 43.65
N LEU A 307 -29.64 56.68 43.23
CA LEU A 307 -30.09 56.39 41.88
C LEU A 307 -31.56 56.80 41.75
N SER A 308 -31.81 57.98 41.20
CA SER A 308 -33.16 58.46 40.85
C SER A 308 -33.36 58.45 39.34
N ASP A 309 -34.62 58.36 38.91
CA ASP A 309 -35.01 58.51 37.50
C ASP A 309 -34.94 59.98 37.04
N ASP A 310 -35.04 60.90 38.01
CA ASP A 310 -35.07 62.35 37.78
C ASP A 310 -33.67 62.94 37.58
N ASP A 311 -32.64 62.43 38.28
CA ASP A 311 -31.25 62.84 38.11
C ASP A 311 -30.41 61.70 37.52
N ARG A 312 -29.90 61.92 36.31
CA ARG A 312 -29.11 60.94 35.55
C ARG A 312 -27.61 61.21 35.62
N ASN A 313 -27.19 62.31 36.25
CA ASN A 313 -25.78 62.68 36.42
C ASN A 313 -25.35 62.41 37.86
N ILE A 314 -24.98 61.17 38.14
CA ILE A 314 -24.69 60.72 39.49
C ILE A 314 -23.22 60.95 39.82
N THR A 315 -22.96 61.67 40.90
CA THR A 315 -21.60 61.82 41.42
C THR A 315 -21.28 60.65 42.35
N ALA A 316 -20.18 59.95 42.09
CA ALA A 316 -19.78 58.78 42.87
C ALA A 316 -19.38 59.13 44.31
N ASP A 317 -19.73 58.24 45.25
CA ASP A 317 -19.39 58.33 46.66
C ASP A 317 -17.90 58.10 46.90
N ALA A 318 -17.34 57.11 46.21
CA ALA A 318 -15.90 56.91 46.11
C ALA A 318 -15.51 56.64 44.65
N HIS A 319 -14.29 57.04 44.30
CA HIS A 319 -13.73 56.87 42.97
C HIS A 319 -12.27 56.45 43.10
N PHE A 320 -11.89 55.36 42.46
CA PHE A 320 -10.53 54.83 42.42
C PHE A 320 -9.94 55.03 41.02
N SER A 321 -8.72 55.54 40.94
CA SER A 321 -7.99 55.91 39.72
C SER A 321 -6.48 55.84 39.96
N GLU A 322 -5.69 56.02 38.92
CA GLU A 322 -4.23 56.15 39.03
C GLU A 322 -3.79 57.27 39.98
N ARG A 323 -4.64 58.29 40.20
CA ARG A 323 -4.34 59.38 41.14
C ARG A 323 -4.41 58.96 42.60
N ASN A 324 -5.08 57.85 42.92
CA ASN A 324 -5.25 57.36 44.29
C ASN A 324 -4.79 55.91 44.48
N GLY A 325 -3.94 55.42 43.57
CA GLY A 325 -3.14 54.21 43.78
C GLY A 325 -3.41 53.07 42.81
N LEU A 326 -4.45 53.13 41.96
CA LEU A 326 -4.64 52.10 40.93
C LEU A 326 -3.45 52.05 39.97
N THR A 327 -3.12 50.86 39.50
CA THR A 327 -2.08 50.63 38.49
C THR A 327 -2.51 51.11 37.09
N SER A 328 -3.81 51.12 36.81
CA SER A 328 -4.42 51.57 35.56
C SER A 328 -5.80 52.17 35.78
N ASN A 329 -6.22 53.09 34.91
CA ASN A 329 -7.64 53.49 34.83
C ASN A 329 -8.47 52.58 33.92
N ASN A 330 -7.86 51.58 33.27
CA ASN A 330 -8.54 50.61 32.42
C ASN A 330 -8.78 49.32 33.21
N ILE A 331 -9.97 49.19 33.79
CA ILE A 331 -10.35 48.06 34.63
C ILE A 331 -11.33 47.19 33.87
N ASP A 332 -10.95 45.93 33.60
CA ASP A 332 -11.76 45.00 32.81
C ASP A 332 -12.85 44.34 33.66
N GLN A 333 -12.52 43.89 34.87
CA GLN A 333 -13.43 43.18 35.78
C GLN A 333 -13.14 43.52 37.23
N ILE A 334 -14.17 43.45 38.07
CA ILE A 334 -14.06 43.61 39.52
C ILE A 334 -14.73 42.44 40.23
N VAL A 335 -14.11 41.96 41.32
CA VAL A 335 -14.71 40.93 42.16
C VAL A 335 -14.52 41.24 43.64
N LEU A 336 -15.41 40.73 44.48
CA LEU A 336 -15.33 40.86 45.94
C LEU A 336 -14.82 39.56 46.55
N ASP A 337 -13.93 39.65 47.54
CA ASP A 337 -13.40 38.49 48.26
C ASP A 337 -14.19 38.14 49.54
N GLY A 338 -15.31 38.82 49.80
CA GLY A 338 -16.13 38.64 50.99
C GLY A 338 -15.51 39.10 52.31
N ARG A 339 -14.30 39.67 52.28
CA ARG A 339 -13.56 40.21 53.43
C ARG A 339 -13.50 41.74 53.44
N GLY A 340 -14.18 42.37 52.49
CA GLY A 340 -14.15 43.82 52.32
C GLY A 340 -13.03 44.30 51.41
N ASN A 341 -12.45 43.43 50.57
CA ASN A 341 -11.57 43.89 49.50
C ASN A 341 -12.23 43.77 48.13
N ILE A 342 -11.94 44.75 47.28
CA ILE A 342 -12.29 44.78 45.87
C ILE A 342 -11.04 44.41 45.08
N TRP A 343 -11.13 43.34 44.31
CA TRP A 343 -10.07 42.90 43.41
C TRP A 343 -10.36 43.45 42.01
N ALA A 344 -9.41 44.16 41.43
CA ALA A 344 -9.56 44.86 40.15
C ALA A 344 -8.59 44.30 39.12
N LEU A 345 -9.12 43.73 38.04
CA LEU A 345 -8.33 43.27 36.90
C LEU A 345 -7.97 44.47 36.02
N ASN A 346 -6.69 44.86 36.04
CA ASN A 346 -6.19 45.94 35.20
C ASN A 346 -5.85 45.41 33.81
N GLN A 347 -6.39 46.03 32.77
CA GLN A 347 -6.18 45.63 31.39
C GLN A 347 -4.68 45.60 31.05
N ASN A 348 -4.16 44.41 30.79
CA ASN A 348 -2.74 44.14 30.51
C ASN A 348 -1.73 44.59 31.58
N ARG A 349 -2.17 44.88 32.81
CA ARG A 349 -1.30 45.42 33.89
C ARG A 349 -1.39 44.68 35.23
N GLY A 350 -2.04 43.53 35.28
CA GLY A 350 -2.12 42.69 36.48
C GLY A 350 -3.36 42.99 37.32
N ILE A 351 -3.26 42.83 38.64
CA ILE A 351 -4.41 42.91 39.55
C ILE A 351 -4.08 43.86 40.70
N ASP A 352 -5.01 44.77 41.01
CA ASP A 352 -4.97 45.57 42.23
C ASP A 352 -5.99 45.04 43.24
N VAL A 353 -5.71 45.21 44.52
CA VAL A 353 -6.58 44.89 45.65
C VAL A 353 -6.79 46.16 46.45
N ILE A 354 -8.06 46.51 46.63
CA ILE A 354 -8.52 47.73 47.30
C ILE A 354 -9.21 47.31 48.59
N ASP A 355 -8.71 47.78 49.74
CA ASP A 355 -9.44 47.66 51.00
C ASP A 355 -10.61 48.65 50.99
N ASP A 356 -11.83 48.14 50.98
CA ASP A 356 -13.05 48.94 50.83
C ASP A 356 -13.30 49.88 52.03
N SER A 357 -12.76 49.55 53.21
CA SER A 357 -12.95 50.33 54.43
C SER A 357 -11.98 51.51 54.53
N THR A 358 -10.74 51.31 54.09
CA THR A 358 -9.68 52.34 54.16
C THR A 358 -9.45 53.06 52.83
N GLY A 359 -9.89 52.46 51.71
CA GLY A 359 -9.60 52.90 50.35
C GLY A 359 -8.14 52.66 49.93
N ALA A 360 -7.36 51.92 50.71
CA ALA A 360 -5.96 51.64 50.39
C ALA A 360 -5.85 50.68 49.21
N VAL A 361 -5.05 51.06 48.20
CA VAL A 361 -4.79 50.24 47.01
C VAL A 361 -3.42 49.58 47.11
N SER A 362 -3.35 48.30 46.79
CA SER A 362 -2.11 47.53 46.71
C SER A 362 -2.11 46.63 45.48
N GLN A 363 -0.94 46.43 44.86
CA GLN A 363 -0.82 45.53 43.71
C GLN A 363 -0.65 44.08 44.19
N PHE A 364 -1.42 43.16 43.60
CA PHE A 364 -1.24 41.73 43.83
C PHE A 364 -0.23 41.16 42.82
N PRO A 365 0.82 40.43 43.26
CA PRO A 365 1.90 39.95 42.40
C PRO A 365 1.49 38.72 41.56
N ILE A 366 0.36 38.81 40.85
CA ILE A 366 -0.22 37.71 40.06
C ILE A 366 0.75 37.11 39.04
N MET A 367 1.65 37.94 38.48
CA MET A 367 2.61 37.51 37.46
C MET A 367 3.60 36.46 37.95
N GLU A 368 3.85 36.39 39.27
CA GLU A 368 4.67 35.35 39.90
C GLU A 368 3.99 33.97 39.83
N TYR A 369 2.66 33.93 39.76
CA TYR A 369 1.85 32.71 39.75
C TYR A 369 1.38 32.29 38.35
N THR A 370 1.46 33.20 37.37
CA THR A 370 1.07 32.94 35.97
C THR A 370 2.25 32.67 35.04
N ASN A 371 3.46 32.47 35.58
CA ASN A 371 4.71 32.33 34.82
C ASN A 371 4.94 33.51 33.84
N GLY A 372 4.62 34.73 34.27
CA GLY A 372 4.74 35.93 33.42
C GLY A 372 3.63 36.11 32.39
N ASN A 373 2.60 35.25 32.34
CA ASN A 373 1.43 35.47 31.49
C ASN A 373 0.49 36.52 32.07
N ILE A 374 -0.08 37.34 31.20
CA ILE A 374 -1.02 38.39 31.58
C ILE A 374 -2.36 37.76 32.01
N PRO A 375 -2.90 38.10 33.20
CA PRO A 375 -4.24 37.69 33.60
C PRO A 375 -5.29 38.43 32.79
N ASN A 376 -6.40 37.75 32.46
CA ASN A 376 -7.39 38.30 31.55
C ASN A 376 -8.85 37.95 31.88
N TYR A 377 -9.11 37.23 32.97
CA TYR A 377 -10.46 37.02 33.49
C TYR A 377 -10.41 36.81 35.01
N MET A 378 -11.47 37.19 35.72
CA MET A 378 -11.57 36.98 37.17
C MET A 378 -13.00 36.70 37.61
N ILE A 379 -13.18 35.74 38.51
CA ILE A 379 -14.45 35.46 39.20
C ILE A 379 -14.20 35.17 40.68
N THR A 380 -15.25 35.27 41.50
CA THR A 380 -15.26 34.74 42.86
C THR A 380 -16.17 33.52 42.93
N ASP A 381 -15.74 32.47 43.60
CA ASP A 381 -16.57 31.27 43.84
C ASP A 381 -17.47 31.42 45.08
N THR A 382 -18.39 30.48 45.29
CA THR A 382 -19.32 30.45 46.43
C THR A 382 -18.64 30.41 47.81
N ASN A 383 -17.36 30.04 47.88
CA ASN A 383 -16.56 30.03 49.11
C ASN A 383 -15.78 31.34 49.31
N GLN A 384 -16.03 32.34 48.45
CA GLN A 384 -15.32 33.61 48.39
C GLN A 384 -13.84 33.49 48.03
N HIS A 385 -13.45 32.42 47.32
CA HIS A 385 -12.13 32.32 46.72
C HIS A 385 -12.09 33.04 45.37
N VAL A 386 -10.96 33.65 45.06
CA VAL A 386 -10.76 34.36 43.80
C VAL A 386 -10.12 33.41 42.79
N TRP A 387 -10.70 33.35 41.59
CA TRP A 387 -10.18 32.58 40.47
C TRP A 387 -9.75 33.53 39.36
N VAL A 388 -8.52 33.39 38.89
CA VAL A 388 -7.93 34.26 37.85
C VAL A 388 -7.58 33.43 36.63
N GLY A 389 -8.17 33.77 35.48
CA GLY A 389 -7.81 33.20 34.19
C GLY A 389 -6.57 33.88 33.60
N PHE A 390 -5.70 33.08 33.00
CA PHE A 390 -4.59 33.55 32.19
C PHE A 390 -4.36 32.59 31.02
N ARG A 391 -3.46 32.94 30.10
CA ARG A 391 -3.14 32.07 28.97
C ARG A 391 -2.62 30.70 29.44
N ASN A 392 -3.27 29.62 28.99
CA ASN A 392 -2.98 28.22 29.33
C ASN A 392 -3.26 27.79 30.79
N GLY A 393 -4.00 28.57 31.59
CA GLY A 393 -4.18 28.21 32.99
C GLY A 393 -5.16 29.06 33.78
N VAL A 394 -5.43 28.62 35.00
CA VAL A 394 -6.15 29.40 36.01
C VAL A 394 -5.38 29.40 37.33
N VAL A 395 -5.52 30.46 38.11
CA VAL A 395 -4.99 30.55 39.47
C VAL A 395 -6.15 30.55 40.45
N HIS A 396 -6.12 29.64 41.42
CA HIS A 396 -7.00 29.64 42.58
C HIS A 396 -6.32 30.38 43.74
N ILE A 397 -7.02 31.33 44.32
CA ILE A 397 -6.54 32.15 45.44
C ILE A 397 -7.56 32.04 46.56
N ASP A 398 -7.12 31.58 47.72
CA ASP A 398 -7.88 31.62 48.96
C ASP A 398 -7.43 32.86 49.78
N PRO A 399 -8.22 33.95 49.78
CA PRO A 399 -7.89 35.16 50.53
C PRO A 399 -7.94 34.93 52.05
N GLN A 400 -8.50 33.80 52.49
CA GLN A 400 -8.62 33.47 53.89
C GLN A 400 -7.35 32.95 54.51
N THR A 401 -6.76 31.98 53.82
CA THR A 401 -5.53 31.33 54.26
C THR A 401 -4.29 31.90 53.59
N GLY A 402 -4.47 32.71 52.53
CA GLY A 402 -3.39 33.20 51.67
C GLY A 402 -2.81 32.11 50.76
N LYS A 403 -3.48 30.96 50.63
CA LYS A 403 -3.03 29.89 49.74
C LYS A 403 -3.32 30.24 48.28
N ILE A 404 -2.33 30.03 47.44
CA ILE A 404 -2.40 30.29 46.01
C ILE A 404 -1.95 29.03 45.27
N ARG A 405 -2.74 28.60 44.28
CA ARG A 405 -2.43 27.42 43.46
C ARG A 405 -2.63 27.74 41.99
N THR A 406 -1.57 27.55 41.21
CA THR A 406 -1.63 27.63 39.75
C THR A 406 -2.04 26.28 39.19
N ILE A 407 -3.03 26.28 38.31
CA ILE A 407 -3.63 25.09 37.71
C ILE A 407 -3.47 25.24 36.20
N PRO A 408 -2.51 24.53 35.58
CA PRO A 408 -2.35 24.55 34.14
C PRO A 408 -3.54 23.85 33.45
N LEU A 409 -4.02 24.40 32.35
CA LEU A 409 -4.92 23.69 31.44
C LEU A 409 -4.05 22.76 30.58
N GLU A 410 -3.96 21.49 30.96
CA GLU A 410 -3.00 20.55 30.38
C GLU A 410 -3.19 20.39 28.87
N LYS A 411 -2.09 20.36 28.10
CA LYS A 411 -2.06 20.26 26.63
C LYS A 411 -2.66 21.45 25.87
N ALA A 412 -3.07 22.51 26.56
CA ALA A 412 -3.45 23.75 25.91
C ALA A 412 -2.24 24.38 25.21
N GLU A 413 -2.32 24.58 23.90
CA GLU A 413 -1.29 25.23 23.10
C GLU A 413 -1.73 26.66 22.78
N ASN A 414 -1.50 27.59 23.71
CA ASN A 414 -1.85 29.00 23.55
C ASN A 414 -3.36 29.31 23.73
N ALA A 415 -4.01 28.63 24.67
CA ALA A 415 -5.41 28.85 25.04
C ALA A 415 -5.61 30.16 25.82
N ALA A 416 -6.18 31.17 25.18
CA ALA A 416 -6.64 32.38 25.86
C ALA A 416 -7.99 32.12 26.54
N VAL A 417 -8.14 32.47 27.82
CA VAL A 417 -9.41 32.35 28.56
C VAL A 417 -10.37 33.46 28.10
N PHE A 418 -11.61 33.12 27.75
CA PHE A 418 -12.63 34.11 27.35
C PHE A 418 -13.72 34.30 28.38
N SER A 419 -14.08 33.25 29.11
CA SER A 419 -15.09 33.32 30.16
C SER A 419 -14.87 32.24 31.20
N MET A 420 -15.20 32.54 32.45
CA MET A 420 -15.18 31.59 33.55
C MET A 420 -16.48 31.68 34.33
N LEU A 421 -16.98 30.55 34.81
CA LEU A 421 -18.17 30.50 35.66
C LEU A 421 -18.13 29.28 36.58
N GLN A 422 -18.56 29.44 37.83
CA GLN A 422 -18.77 28.29 38.71
C GLN A 422 -20.08 27.58 38.38
N VAL A 423 -20.03 26.25 38.28
CA VAL A 423 -21.20 25.37 38.17
C VAL A 423 -21.01 24.18 39.12
N GLY A 424 -21.77 24.16 40.21
CA GLY A 424 -21.59 23.17 41.28
C GLY A 424 -20.19 23.28 41.91
N ASP A 425 -19.49 22.15 42.00
CA ASP A 425 -18.12 22.04 42.54
C ASP A 425 -17.02 22.27 41.50
N ASN A 426 -17.39 22.71 40.30
CA ASN A 426 -16.49 22.91 39.18
C ASN A 426 -16.46 24.36 38.71
N ILE A 427 -15.30 24.79 38.20
CA ILE A 427 -15.14 26.03 37.43
C ILE A 427 -15.08 25.69 35.95
N TRP A 428 -16.07 26.15 35.20
CA TRP A 428 -16.07 26.08 33.75
C TRP A 428 -15.26 27.23 33.17
N VAL A 429 -14.38 26.91 32.22
CA VAL A 429 -13.45 27.86 31.60
C VAL A 429 -13.58 27.72 30.09
N SER A 430 -14.08 28.76 29.42
CA SER A 430 -14.06 28.83 27.96
C SER A 430 -12.74 29.42 27.49
N THR A 431 -12.14 28.82 26.47
CA THR A 431 -10.89 29.28 25.87
C THR A 431 -10.94 29.32 24.35
N SER A 432 -9.89 29.86 23.74
CA SER A 432 -9.70 29.83 22.28
C SER A 432 -9.56 28.43 21.68
N GLU A 433 -9.36 27.39 22.50
CA GLU A 433 -9.24 26.01 22.04
C GLU A 433 -10.47 25.15 22.36
N GLY A 434 -11.36 25.62 23.23
CA GLY A 434 -12.58 24.92 23.62
C GLY A 434 -12.95 25.16 25.08
N LEU A 435 -13.68 24.22 25.68
CA LEU A 435 -14.15 24.32 27.06
C LEU A 435 -13.31 23.45 27.99
N TRP A 436 -13.12 23.92 29.21
CA TRP A 436 -12.43 23.20 30.27
C TRP A 436 -13.28 23.22 31.53
N VAL A 437 -13.19 22.15 32.32
CA VAL A 437 -13.83 22.02 33.63
C VAL A 437 -12.73 21.78 34.65
N VAL A 438 -12.63 22.65 35.65
CA VAL A 438 -11.63 22.60 36.70
C VAL A 438 -12.31 22.27 38.03
N GLY A 439 -11.94 21.15 38.64
CA GLY A 439 -12.48 20.75 39.95
C GLY A 439 -11.97 21.67 41.07
N LYS A 440 -12.86 22.14 41.95
CA LYS A 440 -12.49 23.10 43.00
C LYS A 440 -11.65 22.50 44.14
N GLU A 441 -11.80 21.21 44.44
CA GLU A 441 -11.12 20.57 45.58
C GLU A 441 -9.86 19.80 45.16
N GLU A 442 -9.99 18.98 44.12
CA GLU A 442 -8.94 18.12 43.60
C GLU A 442 -8.05 18.82 42.57
N TYR A 443 -8.54 19.92 41.98
CA TYR A 443 -7.85 20.71 40.96
C TYR A 443 -7.50 19.93 39.68
N THR A 444 -8.31 18.92 39.36
CA THR A 444 -8.25 18.21 38.09
C THR A 444 -8.77 19.09 36.97
N THR A 445 -8.21 18.95 35.77
CA THR A 445 -8.67 19.70 34.60
C THR A 445 -9.19 18.73 33.54
N HIS A 446 -10.39 19.03 33.03
CA HIS A 446 -11.06 18.21 32.04
C HIS A 446 -11.37 19.05 30.81
N PHE A 447 -10.77 18.69 29.67
CA PHE A 447 -11.11 19.32 28.40
C PHE A 447 -12.42 18.74 27.85
N VAL A 448 -13.36 19.62 27.54
CA VAL A 448 -14.66 19.30 26.98
C VAL A 448 -14.64 19.65 25.48
N PRO A 449 -14.58 18.66 24.58
CA PRO A 449 -14.50 18.91 23.15
C PRO A 449 -15.83 19.51 22.65
N VAL A 450 -15.75 20.70 22.06
CA VAL A 450 -16.88 21.31 21.34
C VAL A 450 -16.47 21.61 19.91
N ASN A 451 -17.28 21.16 18.95
CA ASN A 451 -16.99 21.18 17.51
C ASN A 451 -16.58 22.56 16.97
N ASN A 452 -15.29 22.88 16.86
CA ASN A 452 -14.73 24.09 16.22
C ASN A 452 -15.41 25.45 16.56
N HIS A 453 -16.22 25.49 17.62
CA HIS A 453 -16.91 26.68 18.07
C HIS A 453 -16.13 27.25 19.25
N VAL A 454 -15.88 28.55 19.18
CA VAL A 454 -15.31 29.32 20.27
C VAL A 454 -16.47 30.01 20.99
N PHE A 455 -16.49 29.92 22.32
CA PHE A 455 -17.48 30.60 23.14
C PHE A 455 -16.84 31.72 23.93
N TYR A 456 -17.42 32.90 23.87
CA TYR A 456 -16.93 34.10 24.53
C TYR A 456 -17.64 34.37 25.86
N SER A 457 -18.73 33.65 26.14
CA SER A 457 -19.50 33.78 27.38
C SER A 457 -20.04 32.43 27.85
N ILE A 458 -20.08 32.24 29.16
CA ILE A 458 -20.72 31.12 29.83
C ILE A 458 -21.75 31.68 30.81
N TYR A 459 -22.95 31.10 30.81
CA TYR A 459 -23.99 31.37 31.79
C TYR A 459 -24.62 30.08 32.27
N TYR A 460 -24.91 29.96 33.56
CA TYR A 460 -25.55 28.78 34.13
C TYR A 460 -26.96 29.15 34.58
N ASP A 461 -27.96 28.57 33.93
CA ASP A 461 -29.35 28.71 34.30
C ASP A 461 -29.72 27.59 35.28
N GLU A 462 -29.68 27.92 36.56
CA GLU A 462 -30.02 27.00 37.66
C GLU A 462 -31.44 26.45 37.56
N SER A 463 -32.38 27.23 37.02
CA SER A 463 -33.80 26.82 36.98
C SER A 463 -34.08 25.74 35.92
N THR A 464 -33.27 25.70 34.86
CA THR A 464 -33.32 24.67 33.82
C THR A 464 -32.21 23.63 33.97
N ASN A 465 -31.25 23.86 34.87
CA ASN A 465 -30.03 23.08 35.04
C ASN A 465 -29.24 22.95 33.71
N GLN A 466 -29.09 24.06 33.00
CA GLN A 466 -28.39 24.13 31.72
C GLN A 466 -27.32 25.22 31.73
N ILE A 467 -26.20 24.92 31.07
CA ILE A 467 -25.15 25.88 30.76
C ILE A 467 -25.40 26.41 29.35
N LEU A 468 -25.46 27.72 29.21
CA LEU A 468 -25.55 28.45 27.96
C LEU A 468 -24.15 28.99 27.62
N LEU A 469 -23.77 28.83 26.35
CA LEU A 469 -22.47 29.18 25.82
C LEU A 469 -22.67 30.11 24.62
N GLY A 470 -22.23 31.36 24.73
CA GLY A 470 -22.37 32.35 23.66
C GLY A 470 -21.18 32.34 22.71
N GLY A 471 -21.42 32.11 21.43
CA GLY A 471 -20.40 32.17 20.37
C GLY A 471 -20.71 33.23 19.32
N THR A 472 -20.11 33.08 18.15
CA THR A 472 -20.45 33.88 16.95
C THR A 472 -21.68 33.28 16.27
N ASP A 473 -22.76 34.05 16.19
CA ASP A 473 -24.06 33.72 15.59
C ASP A 473 -24.76 32.48 16.14
N ILE A 474 -24.32 32.01 17.32
CA ILE A 474 -24.79 30.76 17.90
C ILE A 474 -24.80 30.82 19.43
N ILE A 475 -25.82 30.20 20.02
CA ILE A 475 -25.85 29.82 21.43
C ILE A 475 -25.77 28.30 21.49
N ALA A 476 -24.83 27.74 22.23
CA ALA A 476 -24.84 26.32 22.56
C ALA A 476 -25.39 26.12 23.97
N THR A 477 -26.13 25.04 24.18
CA THR A 477 -26.62 24.63 25.50
C THR A 477 -26.12 23.23 25.83
N CYS A 478 -25.77 22.98 27.09
CA CYS A 478 -25.35 21.68 27.57
C CYS A 478 -25.73 21.48 29.04
N SER A 479 -25.78 20.21 29.47
CA SER A 479 -25.95 19.89 30.90
C SER A 479 -24.62 20.02 31.65
N PRO A 480 -24.61 20.44 32.92
CA PRO A 480 -23.40 20.44 33.74
C PRO A 480 -22.68 19.09 33.83
N SER A 481 -23.40 17.97 33.74
CA SER A 481 -22.83 16.62 33.81
C SER A 481 -22.19 16.14 32.49
N VAL A 482 -22.14 16.97 31.44
CA VAL A 482 -21.56 16.59 30.13
C VAL A 482 -20.11 16.16 30.25
N HIS A 483 -19.34 16.73 31.18
CA HIS A 483 -17.94 16.38 31.40
C HIS A 483 -17.78 14.95 31.96
N GLU A 484 -18.67 14.49 32.84
CA GLU A 484 -18.66 13.13 33.38
C GLU A 484 -18.95 12.08 32.29
N MET A 485 -19.86 12.42 31.36
CA MET A 485 -20.25 11.55 30.25
C MET A 485 -19.15 11.35 29.19
N LEU A 486 -18.07 12.13 29.25
CA LEU A 486 -16.91 11.96 28.39
C LEU A 486 -15.97 10.84 28.87
N ASN A 487 -16.05 10.44 30.14
CA ASN A 487 -15.11 9.54 30.78
C ASN A 487 -15.51 8.05 30.74
N GLU A 488 -16.62 7.69 30.06
CA GLU A 488 -17.00 6.28 29.95
C GLU A 488 -16.05 5.52 28.99
N PRO A 489 -15.36 4.46 29.45
CA PRO A 489 -14.46 3.68 28.61
C PRO A 489 -15.25 2.96 27.51
N ARG A 490 -14.85 3.18 26.25
CA ARG A 490 -15.59 2.67 25.07
C ARG A 490 -14.73 1.81 24.18
N LYS A 491 -15.35 0.73 23.67
CA LYS A 491 -14.70 -0.19 22.73
C LYS A 491 -14.53 0.47 21.36
N VAL A 492 -13.28 0.71 20.97
CA VAL A 492 -12.94 1.12 19.61
C VAL A 492 -12.85 -0.10 18.70
N ILE A 493 -13.37 0.05 17.48
CA ILE A 493 -13.29 -0.94 16.43
C ILE A 493 -12.50 -0.41 15.24
N ILE A 494 -11.86 -1.31 14.50
CA ILE A 494 -11.32 -1.01 13.18
C ILE A 494 -12.45 -1.18 12.17
N SER A 495 -12.87 -0.07 11.56
CA SER A 495 -13.98 -0.04 10.62
C SER A 495 -13.55 -0.39 9.20
N SER A 496 -12.30 -0.05 8.83
CA SER A 496 -11.73 -0.38 7.53
C SER A 496 -10.20 -0.37 7.56
N VAL A 497 -9.59 -1.23 6.75
CA VAL A 497 -8.17 -1.16 6.40
C VAL A 497 -8.07 -0.91 4.89
N ILE A 498 -7.20 -0.01 4.48
CA ILE A 498 -6.91 0.31 3.09
C ILE A 498 -5.41 0.07 2.89
N VAL A 499 -5.06 -0.71 1.88
CA VAL A 499 -3.68 -1.08 1.56
C VAL A 499 -3.38 -0.61 0.14
N ASN A 500 -2.34 0.22 -0.03
CA ASN A 500 -1.98 0.84 -1.31
C ASN A 500 -3.21 1.45 -2.04
N ASN A 501 -4.00 2.25 -1.31
CA ASN A 501 -5.23 2.91 -1.78
C ASN A 501 -6.38 1.98 -2.23
N LYS A 502 -6.32 0.69 -1.91
CA LYS A 502 -7.43 -0.26 -2.13
C LYS A 502 -7.95 -0.80 -0.80
N ARG A 503 -9.27 -0.93 -0.65
CA ARG A 503 -9.86 -1.51 0.55
C ARG A 503 -9.35 -2.95 0.71
N TYR A 504 -8.78 -3.24 1.87
CA TYR A 504 -8.37 -4.60 2.21
C TYR A 504 -9.61 -5.43 2.55
N VAL A 505 -9.69 -6.60 1.94
CA VAL A 505 -10.72 -7.60 2.18
C VAL A 505 -9.98 -8.88 2.53
N ASN A 506 -10.32 -9.46 3.68
CA ASN A 506 -9.79 -10.74 4.12
C ASN A 506 -10.08 -11.84 3.10
N ALA A 507 -9.30 -12.93 3.14
CA ALA A 507 -9.64 -14.14 2.40
C ALA A 507 -11.01 -14.67 2.82
N ALA A 508 -11.69 -15.43 1.96
CA ALA A 508 -13.07 -15.89 2.20
C ALA A 508 -13.24 -16.67 3.52
N ASP A 509 -12.19 -17.35 3.98
CA ASP A 509 -12.17 -18.16 5.20
C ASP A 509 -11.72 -17.39 6.45
N GLU A 510 -11.33 -16.13 6.31
CA GLU A 510 -10.86 -15.29 7.41
C GLU A 510 -11.94 -14.33 7.91
N PRO A 511 -12.00 -14.05 9.24
CA PRO A 511 -12.93 -13.09 9.78
C PRO A 511 -12.65 -11.70 9.19
N ALA A 512 -13.70 -10.93 8.91
CA ALA A 512 -13.55 -9.55 8.48
C ALA A 512 -12.68 -8.76 9.47
N VAL A 513 -11.90 -7.79 8.97
CA VAL A 513 -10.99 -6.93 9.76
C VAL A 513 -11.59 -6.46 11.10
N ARG A 514 -12.89 -6.11 11.13
CA ARG A 514 -13.60 -5.69 12.35
C ARG A 514 -13.52 -6.70 13.50
N PHE A 515 -13.46 -7.99 13.19
CA PHE A 515 -13.40 -9.10 14.15
C PHE A 515 -12.02 -9.75 14.23
N SER A 516 -11.05 -9.22 13.48
CA SER A 516 -9.66 -9.68 13.52
C SER A 516 -8.83 -8.78 14.44
N ASN A 517 -7.89 -9.37 15.16
CA ASN A 517 -6.86 -8.65 15.90
C ASN A 517 -5.55 -8.53 15.10
N LYS A 518 -5.49 -9.05 13.87
CA LYS A 518 -4.30 -8.99 13.01
C LYS A 518 -4.61 -8.89 11.52
N ILE A 519 -3.64 -8.40 10.75
CA ILE A 519 -3.57 -8.51 9.29
C ILE A 519 -2.18 -8.98 8.85
N GLU A 520 -2.15 -9.83 7.84
CA GLU A 520 -0.93 -10.32 7.21
C GLU A 520 -0.89 -9.85 5.77
N LEU A 521 0.17 -9.12 5.40
CA LEU A 521 0.33 -8.47 4.11
C LEU A 521 1.66 -8.89 3.46
N PRO A 522 1.72 -9.04 2.12
CA PRO A 522 2.97 -9.25 1.41
C PRO A 522 3.87 -8.01 1.44
N TYR A 523 5.17 -8.18 1.19
CA TYR A 523 6.19 -7.12 1.28
C TYR A 523 5.90 -5.86 0.45
N ASN A 524 5.15 -5.98 -0.64
CA ASN A 524 4.78 -4.88 -1.55
C ASN A 524 3.51 -4.13 -1.13
N GLN A 525 2.84 -4.60 -0.08
CA GLN A 525 1.63 -4.02 0.50
C GLN A 525 1.97 -3.27 1.80
N ASN A 526 2.83 -2.27 1.68
CA ASN A 526 3.46 -1.60 2.81
C ASN A 526 2.97 -0.17 3.10
N ASN A 527 1.96 0.32 2.38
CA ASN A 527 1.25 1.54 2.74
C ASN A 527 -0.13 1.13 3.27
N VAL A 528 -0.30 1.28 4.58
CA VAL A 528 -1.47 0.79 5.31
C VAL A 528 -2.17 1.97 5.94
N THR A 529 -3.46 2.11 5.65
CA THR A 529 -4.33 3.12 6.24
C THR A 529 -5.41 2.42 7.04
N ILE A 530 -5.52 2.77 8.32
CA ILE A 530 -6.44 2.15 9.28
C ILE A 530 -7.49 3.19 9.65
N LYS A 531 -8.76 2.84 9.48
CA LYS A 531 -9.89 3.66 9.95
C LYS A 531 -10.48 3.04 11.20
N ILE A 532 -10.64 3.87 12.22
CA ILE A 532 -11.22 3.47 13.51
C ILE A 532 -12.62 4.07 13.70
N SER A 533 -13.39 3.50 14.62
CA SER A 533 -14.67 4.07 15.05
C SER A 533 -15.01 3.55 16.45
N ASP A 534 -15.62 4.40 17.25
CA ASP A 534 -16.23 4.08 18.55
C ASP A 534 -17.75 3.97 18.47
N LEU A 535 -18.30 4.01 17.25
CA LEU A 535 -19.72 3.96 16.95
C LEU A 535 -20.55 5.08 17.60
N GLN A 536 -19.95 6.25 17.84
CA GLN A 536 -20.72 7.45 18.20
C GLN A 536 -21.40 8.04 16.97
N TYR A 537 -22.70 7.75 16.86
CA TYR A 537 -23.53 8.16 15.73
C TYR A 537 -23.84 9.65 15.76
N ALA A 538 -24.03 10.24 16.95
CA ALA A 538 -24.21 11.69 17.12
C ALA A 538 -22.89 12.41 16.83
N LYS A 539 -22.90 13.29 15.81
CA LYS A 539 -21.71 14.03 15.38
C LYS A 539 -21.17 14.93 16.49
N GLU A 540 -22.07 15.47 17.30
CA GLU A 540 -21.80 16.33 18.46
C GLU A 540 -21.16 15.57 19.63
N ASN A 541 -21.23 14.23 19.61
CA ASN A 541 -20.70 13.41 20.69
C ASN A 541 -19.32 12.82 20.38
N ARG A 542 -18.79 12.95 19.15
CA ARG A 542 -17.52 12.35 18.74
C ARG A 542 -16.39 12.64 19.72
N SER A 543 -15.70 11.58 20.16
CA SER A 543 -14.51 11.68 20.99
C SER A 543 -13.32 12.11 20.14
N ASN A 544 -12.64 13.18 20.55
CA ASN A 544 -11.57 13.81 19.78
C ASN A 544 -10.16 13.30 20.11
N PHE A 545 -10.01 12.23 20.91
CA PHE A 545 -8.75 11.92 21.60
C PHE A 545 -8.32 10.45 21.49
N TYR A 546 -8.20 9.94 20.25
CA TYR A 546 -7.53 8.64 20.06
C TYR A 546 -6.04 8.86 19.83
N VAL A 547 -5.23 8.19 20.63
CA VAL A 547 -3.77 8.17 20.49
C VAL A 547 -3.31 6.79 20.07
N PHE A 548 -2.26 6.76 19.26
CA PHE A 548 -1.72 5.52 18.71
C PHE A 548 -0.26 5.38 19.07
N LYS A 549 0.13 4.17 19.48
CA LYS A 549 1.54 3.82 19.66
C LYS A 549 1.84 2.58 18.84
N LEU A 550 2.83 2.70 17.97
CA LEU A 550 3.52 1.54 17.43
C LEU A 550 4.59 1.15 18.43
N LYS A 551 4.58 -0.09 18.93
CA LYS A 551 5.51 -0.56 19.97
C LYS A 551 7.01 -0.31 19.67
N GLU A 552 7.38 -0.18 18.39
CA GLU A 552 8.75 0.11 17.95
C GLU A 552 9.13 1.60 17.99
N LYS A 553 8.19 2.50 18.32
CA LYS A 553 8.41 3.94 18.51
C LYS A 553 8.11 4.31 19.96
N ASP A 554 8.93 5.15 20.56
CA ASP A 554 8.75 5.55 21.97
C ASP A 554 7.60 6.54 22.16
N ASP A 555 7.28 7.35 21.15
CA ASP A 555 6.28 8.41 21.23
C ASP A 555 4.89 7.95 20.78
N TRP A 556 3.87 8.45 21.49
CA TRP A 556 2.47 8.38 21.05
C TRP A 556 2.23 9.38 19.92
N LEU A 557 1.44 8.97 18.93
CA LEU A 557 0.98 9.84 17.84
C LEU A 557 -0.46 10.27 18.13
N ASP A 558 -0.67 11.58 18.23
CA ASP A 558 -2.00 12.18 18.37
C ASP A 558 -2.71 12.22 17.02
N LEU A 559 -3.96 11.73 16.96
CA LEU A 559 -4.86 12.10 15.86
C LEU A 559 -5.52 13.43 16.21
N LYS A 560 -5.32 14.44 15.36
CA LYS A 560 -6.11 15.67 15.43
C LYS A 560 -7.59 15.31 15.19
N SER A 561 -8.41 15.63 16.18
CA SER A 561 -9.87 15.48 16.40
C SER A 561 -10.84 15.16 15.25
N ILE A 562 -10.53 15.44 13.99
CA ILE A 562 -11.46 15.30 12.87
C ILE A 562 -11.23 14.01 12.08
N ASP A 563 -10.02 13.46 12.09
CA ASP A 563 -9.69 12.31 11.25
C ASP A 563 -9.66 11.01 12.07
N ASN A 564 -10.52 10.06 11.69
CA ASN A 564 -10.51 8.70 12.25
C ASN A 564 -9.56 7.77 11.49
N THR A 565 -8.62 8.34 10.74
CA THR A 565 -7.73 7.65 9.81
C THR A 565 -6.28 7.75 10.27
N LEU A 566 -5.66 6.60 10.52
CA LEU A 566 -4.22 6.47 10.73
C LEU A 566 -3.54 6.06 9.42
N ILE A 567 -2.54 6.80 8.98
CA ILE A 567 -1.79 6.52 7.74
C ILE A 567 -0.37 6.07 8.09
N LEU A 568 -0.04 4.82 7.77
CA LEU A 568 1.28 4.22 7.95
C LEU A 568 1.92 3.99 6.57
N ASN A 569 2.90 4.82 6.22
CA ASN A 569 3.56 4.77 4.93
C ASN A 569 4.88 3.99 4.98
N LYS A 570 5.16 3.24 3.91
CA LYS A 570 6.44 2.53 3.68
C LYS A 570 6.90 1.68 4.87
N LEU A 571 5.99 0.88 5.44
CA LEU A 571 6.37 -0.09 6.46
C LEU A 571 7.42 -1.07 5.93
N HIS A 572 8.41 -1.40 6.75
CA HIS A 572 9.35 -2.46 6.42
C HIS A 572 8.70 -3.82 6.69
N TRP A 573 9.32 -4.90 6.21
CA TRP A 573 8.87 -6.24 6.57
C TRP A 573 9.16 -6.48 8.06
N GLY A 574 8.19 -6.99 8.80
CA GLY A 574 8.22 -6.99 10.27
C GLY A 574 6.84 -7.19 10.89
N THR A 575 6.80 -7.24 12.21
CA THR A 575 5.56 -7.34 12.99
C THR A 575 5.39 -6.08 13.83
N TYR A 576 4.30 -5.38 13.60
CA TYR A 576 3.97 -4.14 14.27
C TYR A 576 2.76 -4.35 15.18
N ASP A 577 2.89 -4.06 16.46
CA ASP A 577 1.75 -3.99 17.38
C ASP A 577 1.28 -2.54 17.45
N LEU A 578 0.10 -2.26 16.88
CA LEU A 578 -0.59 -0.99 16.97
C LEU A 578 -1.45 -0.98 18.23
N THR A 579 -1.08 -0.17 19.21
CA THR A 579 -1.90 0.09 20.40
C THR A 579 -2.76 1.30 20.14
N ILE A 580 -4.08 1.12 20.28
CA ILE A 580 -5.08 2.18 20.22
C ILE A 580 -5.50 2.44 21.66
N ALA A 581 -5.32 3.67 22.10
CA ALA A 581 -5.77 4.10 23.41
C ALA A 581 -6.66 5.33 23.27
N MET A 582 -7.59 5.45 24.22
CA MET A 582 -8.21 6.74 24.46
C MET A 582 -7.23 7.52 25.30
N GLN A 583 -6.99 8.75 24.91
CA GLN A 583 -6.28 9.65 25.79
C GLN A 583 -7.22 9.94 26.97
N GLY A 584 -6.90 9.36 28.13
CA GLY A 584 -7.45 9.83 29.39
C GLY A 584 -7.02 11.29 29.63
N LEU A 585 -7.86 12.02 30.35
CA LEU A 585 -7.63 13.41 30.74
C LEU A 585 -6.71 13.54 31.97
N GLU A 586 -6.36 12.44 32.64
CA GLU A 586 -5.43 12.41 33.78
C GLU A 586 -4.05 11.86 33.39
N GLU A 587 -3.00 12.27 34.13
CA GLU A 587 -1.56 11.88 34.01
C GLU A 587 -1.26 10.36 33.98
N THR A 588 -2.26 9.49 34.00
CA THR A 588 -2.07 8.05 33.85
C THR A 588 -1.87 7.66 32.39
N SER A 589 -1.11 6.59 32.17
CA SER A 589 -0.87 6.04 30.84
C SER A 589 -2.19 5.88 30.07
N PRO A 590 -2.25 6.21 28.75
CA PRO A 590 -3.47 6.12 27.96
C PRO A 590 -4.17 4.77 28.18
N GLU A 591 -5.48 4.79 28.45
CA GLU A 591 -6.22 3.56 28.68
C GLU A 591 -6.25 2.76 27.38
N VAL A 592 -5.59 1.59 27.38
CA VAL A 592 -5.46 0.75 26.20
C VAL A 592 -6.82 0.14 25.86
N LEU A 593 -7.41 0.62 24.78
CA LEU A 593 -8.72 0.16 24.33
C LEU A 593 -8.64 -1.08 23.42
N SER A 594 -7.60 -1.15 22.58
CA SER A 594 -7.40 -2.27 21.67
C SER A 594 -5.95 -2.35 21.19
N THR A 595 -5.49 -3.55 20.90
CA THR A 595 -4.25 -3.79 20.15
C THR A 595 -4.56 -4.47 18.82
N PHE A 596 -3.84 -4.08 17.77
CA PHE A 596 -4.01 -4.62 16.43
C PHE A 596 -2.66 -4.88 15.79
N ARG A 597 -2.45 -6.11 15.31
CA ARG A 597 -1.15 -6.54 14.81
C ARG A 597 -1.08 -6.47 13.29
N ILE A 598 -0.06 -5.79 12.77
CA ILE A 598 0.21 -5.69 11.32
C ILE A 598 1.48 -6.48 11.03
N ILE A 599 1.38 -7.49 10.18
CA ILE A 599 2.50 -8.33 9.78
C ILE A 599 2.79 -8.08 8.30
N ILE A 600 3.96 -7.53 8.00
CA ILE A 600 4.44 -7.37 6.63
C ILE A 600 5.46 -8.49 6.36
N ASN A 601 5.09 -9.44 5.51
CA ASN A 601 5.95 -10.58 5.17
C ASN A 601 7.21 -10.14 4.43
N PRO A 602 8.36 -10.77 4.67
CA PRO A 602 9.59 -10.46 3.94
C PRO A 602 9.46 -10.78 2.44
N PRO A 603 10.19 -10.06 1.58
CA PRO A 603 10.27 -10.42 0.16
C PRO A 603 10.87 -11.82 -0.01
N TRP A 604 10.52 -12.51 -1.09
CA TRP A 604 10.97 -13.87 -1.36
C TRP A 604 12.51 -14.02 -1.31
N TYR A 605 13.26 -13.02 -1.78
CA TYR A 605 14.72 -12.99 -1.76
C TYR A 605 15.33 -12.75 -0.36
N GLY A 606 14.51 -12.31 0.59
CA GLY A 606 14.89 -12.16 2.00
C GLY A 606 14.67 -13.41 2.85
N THR A 607 14.01 -14.44 2.29
CA THR A 607 13.65 -15.67 3.01
C THR A 607 14.86 -16.54 3.35
N MET A 608 14.75 -17.39 4.38
CA MET A 608 15.81 -18.34 4.74
C MET A 608 16.12 -19.33 3.60
N LEU A 609 15.10 -19.74 2.84
CA LEU A 609 15.28 -20.60 1.68
C LEU A 609 16.11 -19.91 0.60
N ALA A 610 15.82 -18.64 0.28
CA ALA A 610 16.62 -17.87 -0.67
C ALA A 610 18.07 -17.70 -0.20
N LYS A 611 18.29 -17.42 1.11
CA LYS A 611 19.64 -17.36 1.70
C LYS A 611 20.40 -18.69 1.57
N LEU A 612 19.71 -19.82 1.73
CA LEU A 612 20.28 -21.15 1.53
C LEU A 612 20.64 -21.41 0.06
N ILE A 613 19.79 -20.98 -0.88
CA ILE A 613 20.10 -21.04 -2.31
C ILE A 613 21.31 -20.16 -2.65
N TYR A 614 21.40 -18.95 -2.10
CA TYR A 614 22.57 -18.07 -2.30
C TYR A 614 23.84 -18.73 -1.77
N LEU A 615 23.77 -19.35 -0.60
CA LEU A 615 24.89 -20.12 -0.06
C LEU A 615 25.27 -21.28 -0.99
N LEU A 616 24.31 -22.04 -1.49
CA LEU A 616 24.58 -23.15 -2.41
C LEU A 616 25.17 -22.67 -3.74
N LEU A 617 24.67 -21.59 -4.31
CA LEU A 617 25.21 -20.98 -5.54
C LEU A 617 26.62 -20.45 -5.30
N LEU A 618 26.89 -19.83 -4.15
CA LEU A 618 28.22 -19.36 -3.77
C LEU A 618 29.18 -20.55 -3.59
N THR A 619 28.76 -21.61 -2.88
CA THR A 619 29.54 -22.83 -2.74
C THR A 619 29.77 -23.51 -4.09
N GLY A 620 28.74 -23.59 -4.93
CA GLY A 620 28.84 -24.13 -6.29
C GLY A 620 29.79 -23.32 -7.16
N PHE A 621 29.77 -21.99 -7.06
CA PHE A 621 30.70 -21.10 -7.75
C PHE A 621 32.13 -21.24 -7.22
N ILE A 622 32.32 -21.41 -5.92
CA ILE A 622 33.63 -21.70 -5.31
C ILE A 622 34.14 -23.07 -5.79
N LEU A 623 33.31 -24.10 -5.78
CA LEU A 623 33.67 -25.43 -6.29
C LEU A 623 33.97 -25.39 -7.78
N TRP A 624 33.17 -24.69 -8.57
CA TRP A 624 33.38 -24.50 -10.00
C TRP A 624 34.67 -23.74 -10.28
N THR A 625 34.98 -22.68 -9.54
CA THR A 625 36.25 -21.94 -9.70
C THR A 625 37.44 -22.82 -9.32
N ILE A 626 37.37 -23.56 -8.21
CA ILE A 626 38.40 -24.56 -7.85
C ILE A 626 38.55 -25.60 -8.97
N GLN A 627 37.45 -26.13 -9.49
CA GLN A 627 37.46 -27.12 -10.57
C GLN A 627 38.01 -26.53 -11.88
N PHE A 628 37.65 -25.30 -12.21
CA PHE A 628 38.14 -24.58 -13.38
C PHE A 628 39.65 -24.36 -13.32
N PHE A 629 40.16 -23.88 -12.17
CA PHE A 629 41.59 -23.68 -11.98
C PHE A 629 42.36 -24.99 -11.93
N THR A 630 41.84 -26.04 -11.28
CA THR A 630 42.47 -27.37 -11.28
C THR A 630 42.49 -27.99 -12.67
N GLN A 631 41.43 -27.88 -13.47
CA GLN A 631 41.41 -28.35 -14.87
C GLN A 631 42.34 -27.53 -15.77
N ARG A 632 42.34 -26.19 -15.63
CA ARG A 632 43.26 -25.31 -16.36
C ARG A 632 44.72 -25.64 -16.04
N ASN A 633 45.02 -25.89 -14.77
CA ASN A 633 46.35 -26.31 -14.34
C ASN A 633 46.70 -27.71 -14.86
N ARG A 634 45.77 -28.67 -14.80
CA ARG A 634 45.95 -30.02 -15.36
C ARG A 634 46.27 -29.97 -16.86
N LEU A 635 45.50 -29.21 -17.63
CA LEU A 635 45.73 -29.01 -19.07
C LEU A 635 47.09 -28.32 -19.33
N LYS A 636 47.50 -27.37 -18.49
CA LYS A 636 48.81 -26.72 -18.60
C LYS A 636 49.95 -27.71 -18.36
N PHE A 637 49.85 -28.56 -17.33
CA PHE A 637 50.84 -29.60 -17.05
C PHE A 637 50.87 -30.67 -18.14
N GLU A 638 49.71 -31.05 -18.69
CA GLU A 638 49.62 -31.99 -19.81
C GLU A 638 50.27 -31.43 -21.08
N ARG A 639 50.06 -30.14 -21.39
CA ARG A 639 50.75 -29.45 -22.50
C ARG A 639 52.26 -29.43 -22.32
N LEU A 640 52.74 -29.06 -21.13
CA LEU A 640 54.19 -29.05 -20.82
C LEU A 640 54.81 -30.45 -20.92
N ALA A 641 54.12 -31.48 -20.45
CA ALA A 641 54.58 -32.87 -20.59
C ALA A 641 54.63 -33.28 -22.08
N LYS A 642 53.59 -32.96 -22.85
CA LYS A 642 53.52 -33.26 -24.28
C LYS A 642 54.61 -32.54 -25.07
N GLU A 643 54.87 -31.27 -24.79
CA GLU A 643 55.97 -30.50 -25.40
C GLU A 643 57.33 -31.16 -25.15
N LYS A 644 57.64 -31.53 -23.90
CA LYS A 644 58.88 -32.26 -23.58
C LYS A 644 58.98 -33.60 -24.32
N THR A 645 57.88 -34.30 -24.47
CA THR A 645 57.85 -35.60 -25.17
C THR A 645 58.09 -35.42 -26.67
N LEU A 646 57.48 -34.39 -27.28
CA LEU A 646 57.68 -34.02 -28.68
C LEU A 646 59.10 -33.53 -28.95
N GLU A 647 59.69 -32.76 -28.03
CA GLU A 647 61.08 -32.34 -28.11
C GLU A 647 62.04 -33.54 -28.12
N GLN A 648 61.83 -34.50 -27.22
CA GLN A 648 62.60 -35.76 -27.22
C GLN A 648 62.41 -36.58 -28.51
N ALA A 649 61.19 -36.62 -29.06
CA ALA A 649 60.93 -37.29 -30.34
C ALA A 649 61.65 -36.60 -31.50
N ARG A 650 61.62 -35.26 -31.55
CA ARG A 650 62.26 -34.45 -32.59
C ARG A 650 63.79 -34.63 -32.58
N ILE A 651 64.41 -34.58 -31.41
CA ILE A 651 65.85 -34.83 -31.25
C ILE A 651 66.22 -36.23 -31.78
N LYS A 652 65.39 -37.25 -31.52
CA LYS A 652 65.62 -38.60 -32.06
C LYS A 652 65.51 -38.65 -33.58
N VAL A 653 64.49 -38.01 -34.17
CA VAL A 653 64.31 -37.97 -35.63
C VAL A 653 65.47 -37.23 -36.32
N ASP A 654 65.91 -36.10 -35.77
CA ASP A 654 67.05 -35.34 -36.30
C ASP A 654 68.35 -36.16 -36.20
N PHE A 655 68.57 -36.87 -35.10
CA PHE A 655 69.70 -37.80 -34.94
C PHE A 655 69.72 -38.89 -36.03
N PHE A 656 68.59 -39.55 -36.29
CA PHE A 656 68.51 -40.59 -37.32
C PHE A 656 68.63 -40.02 -38.75
N THR A 657 68.10 -38.83 -38.99
CA THR A 657 68.21 -38.16 -40.30
C THR A 657 69.66 -37.79 -40.61
N ASN A 658 70.40 -37.29 -39.61
CA ASN A 658 71.82 -36.96 -39.77
C ASN A 658 72.68 -38.21 -40.02
N ILE A 659 72.46 -39.29 -39.26
CA ILE A 659 73.14 -40.58 -39.49
C ILE A 659 72.89 -41.10 -40.91
N ALA A 660 71.66 -41.00 -41.39
CA ALA A 660 71.33 -41.49 -42.72
C ALA A 660 71.99 -40.65 -43.83
N HIS A 661 72.14 -39.33 -43.62
CA HIS A 661 72.87 -38.47 -44.53
C HIS A 661 74.37 -38.79 -44.55
N GLU A 662 74.94 -39.14 -43.38
CA GLU A 662 76.32 -39.61 -43.26
C GLU A 662 76.55 -40.97 -43.94
N PHE A 663 75.56 -41.87 -44.00
CA PHE A 663 75.66 -43.12 -44.74
C PHE A 663 75.45 -42.97 -46.25
N LYS A 664 74.56 -42.06 -46.69
CA LYS A 664 74.26 -41.84 -48.11
C LYS A 664 75.48 -41.36 -48.91
N THR A 665 76.31 -40.53 -48.28
CA THR A 665 77.49 -39.92 -48.90
C THR A 665 78.56 -40.94 -49.31
N PRO A 666 79.09 -41.82 -48.42
CA PRO A 666 80.03 -42.86 -48.80
C PRO A 666 79.40 -43.90 -49.73
N LEU A 667 78.11 -44.24 -49.58
CA LEU A 667 77.44 -45.19 -50.47
C LEU A 667 77.33 -44.67 -51.91
N SER A 668 77.01 -43.39 -52.10
CA SER A 668 76.95 -42.77 -53.42
C SER A 668 78.33 -42.74 -54.10
N LEU A 669 79.39 -42.54 -53.30
CA LEU A 669 80.78 -42.62 -53.75
C LEU A 669 81.27 -44.05 -54.07
N ILE A 670 80.57 -45.09 -53.59
CA ILE A 670 80.82 -46.49 -53.98
C ILE A 670 80.02 -46.84 -55.24
N ILE A 671 78.74 -46.50 -55.31
CA ILE A 671 77.84 -46.89 -56.41
C ILE A 671 78.28 -46.27 -57.75
N ALA A 672 78.70 -45.00 -57.75
CA ALA A 672 79.02 -44.28 -58.99
C ALA A 672 80.27 -44.83 -59.73
N PRO A 673 81.44 -45.05 -59.08
CA PRO A 673 82.59 -45.69 -59.72
C PRO A 673 82.32 -47.15 -60.08
N LEU A 674 81.59 -47.88 -59.23
CA LEU A 674 81.29 -49.29 -59.44
C LEU A 674 80.39 -49.50 -60.67
N SER A 675 79.40 -48.64 -60.87
CA SER A 675 78.54 -48.65 -62.07
C SER A 675 79.33 -48.36 -63.35
N ARG A 676 80.38 -47.54 -63.27
CA ARG A 676 81.30 -47.26 -64.39
C ARG A 676 82.19 -48.47 -64.70
N LEU A 677 82.77 -49.10 -63.69
CA LEU A 677 83.61 -50.30 -63.83
C LEU A 677 82.85 -51.49 -64.44
N ILE A 678 81.57 -51.68 -64.10
CA ILE A 678 80.72 -52.73 -64.72
C ILE A 678 80.59 -52.55 -66.24
N GLN A 679 80.67 -51.31 -66.74
CA GLN A 679 80.60 -51.02 -68.19
C GLN A 679 81.93 -51.23 -68.91
N GLU A 680 83.07 -51.14 -68.21
CA GLU A 680 84.42 -51.19 -68.81
C GLU A 680 85.06 -52.60 -68.79
N VAL A 681 84.63 -53.49 -67.91
CA VAL A 681 85.19 -54.85 -67.77
C VAL A 681 84.69 -55.81 -68.86
N LYS A 682 85.63 -56.54 -69.49
CA LYS A 682 85.36 -57.51 -70.59
C LYS A 682 85.19 -58.98 -70.12
N SER A 683 85.69 -59.34 -68.94
CA SER A 683 85.58 -60.69 -68.37
C SER A 683 84.17 -60.94 -67.79
N SER A 684 83.54 -62.06 -68.13
CA SER A 684 82.18 -62.38 -67.68
C SER A 684 82.11 -62.63 -66.16
N GLU A 685 83.10 -63.31 -65.57
CA GLU A 685 83.13 -63.61 -64.14
C GLU A 685 83.32 -62.35 -63.28
N GLU A 686 84.21 -61.44 -63.68
CA GLU A 686 84.43 -60.17 -62.95
C GLU A 686 83.24 -59.23 -63.05
N LYS A 687 82.55 -59.23 -64.20
CA LYS A 687 81.34 -58.42 -64.42
C LYS A 687 80.18 -58.90 -63.55
N ASP A 688 80.02 -60.20 -63.37
CA ASP A 688 78.98 -60.75 -62.50
C ASP A 688 79.29 -60.52 -61.02
N ALA A 689 80.56 -60.62 -60.60
CA ALA A 689 80.98 -60.25 -59.25
C ALA A 689 80.72 -58.75 -58.95
N LEU A 690 81.09 -57.84 -59.87
CA LEU A 690 80.84 -56.41 -59.73
C LEU A 690 79.34 -56.06 -59.75
N LYS A 691 78.55 -56.72 -60.60
CA LYS A 691 77.08 -56.59 -60.57
C LYS A 691 76.51 -56.98 -59.22
N MET A 692 77.01 -58.06 -58.62
CA MET A 692 76.57 -58.52 -57.30
C MET A 692 76.92 -57.49 -56.21
N VAL A 693 78.10 -56.88 -56.27
CA VAL A 693 78.48 -55.79 -55.34
C VAL A 693 77.61 -54.54 -55.57
N ASN A 694 77.29 -54.19 -56.82
CA ASN A 694 76.43 -53.05 -57.13
C ASN A 694 74.99 -53.27 -56.67
N GLN A 695 74.46 -54.48 -56.87
CA GLN A 695 73.16 -54.89 -56.36
C GLN A 695 73.13 -54.79 -54.83
N ASN A 696 74.18 -55.23 -54.14
CA ASN A 696 74.26 -55.08 -52.68
C ASN A 696 74.35 -53.61 -52.24
N ALA A 697 75.14 -52.78 -52.94
CA ALA A 697 75.24 -51.35 -52.64
C ALA A 697 73.91 -50.61 -52.89
N MET A 698 73.23 -50.89 -54.00
CA MET A 698 71.89 -50.33 -54.28
C MET A 698 70.85 -50.84 -53.28
N LYS A 699 70.91 -52.11 -52.86
CA LYS A 699 70.03 -52.67 -51.82
C LYS A 699 70.25 -51.98 -50.48
N LEU A 700 71.50 -51.73 -50.09
CA LEU A 700 71.83 -50.94 -48.89
C LEU A 700 71.31 -49.50 -48.98
N ASN A 701 71.48 -48.83 -50.12
CA ASN A 701 70.97 -47.47 -50.31
C ASN A 701 69.44 -47.43 -50.23
N SER A 702 68.76 -48.43 -50.80
CA SER A 702 67.31 -48.59 -50.68
C SER A 702 66.88 -48.86 -49.23
N LEU A 703 67.61 -49.69 -48.48
CA LEU A 703 67.31 -49.96 -47.07
C LEU A 703 67.51 -48.73 -46.19
N VAL A 704 68.54 -47.91 -46.45
CA VAL A 704 68.75 -46.63 -45.76
C VAL A 704 67.60 -45.65 -46.09
N GLN A 705 67.22 -45.53 -47.36
CA GLN A 705 66.07 -44.71 -47.77
C GLN A 705 64.76 -45.19 -47.11
N GLN A 706 64.53 -46.50 -47.06
CA GLN A 706 63.37 -47.09 -46.39
C GLN A 706 63.39 -46.85 -44.87
N ALA A 707 64.55 -46.93 -44.23
CA ALA A 707 64.70 -46.60 -42.80
C ALA A 707 64.41 -45.12 -42.50
N ILE A 708 64.80 -44.19 -43.40
CA ILE A 708 64.43 -42.78 -43.28
C ILE A 708 62.91 -42.60 -43.40
N SER A 709 62.28 -43.28 -44.37
CA SER A 709 60.82 -43.22 -44.53
C SER A 709 60.07 -43.79 -43.32
N TYR A 710 60.59 -44.87 -42.71
CA TYR A 710 60.06 -45.48 -41.49
C TYR A 710 59.99 -44.50 -40.31
N TYR A 711 61.08 -43.76 -40.05
CA TYR A 711 61.11 -42.81 -38.92
C TYR A 711 60.33 -41.51 -39.20
N ARG A 712 60.14 -41.11 -40.46
CA ARG A 712 59.24 -40.00 -40.82
C ARG A 712 57.77 -40.36 -40.63
N ASP A 713 57.38 -41.62 -40.86
CA ASP A 713 56.00 -42.11 -40.66
C ASP A 713 55.64 -42.30 -39.17
N ASP A 714 56.58 -42.73 -38.32
CA ASP A 714 56.33 -42.95 -36.87
C ASP A 714 56.15 -41.63 -36.07
N SER A 715 56.44 -40.49 -36.72
CA SER A 715 56.43 -39.15 -36.09
C SER A 715 55.04 -38.50 -35.98
N LYS A 716 53.95 -39.15 -36.41
CA LYS A 716 52.57 -38.59 -36.43
C LYS A 716 52.48 -37.18 -37.05
N ILE A 717 53.28 -36.90 -38.07
CA ILE A 717 53.07 -35.76 -38.97
C ILE A 717 52.10 -36.24 -40.05
N PRO A 718 50.93 -35.62 -40.27
CA PRO A 718 49.97 -36.07 -41.26
C PRO A 718 50.61 -36.05 -42.66
N MET A 719 50.71 -37.21 -43.33
CA MET A 719 51.01 -37.28 -44.75
C MET A 719 49.74 -36.87 -45.53
N GLY A 720 49.57 -35.57 -45.75
CA GLY A 720 48.55 -35.06 -46.66
C GLY A 720 48.69 -35.63 -48.08
N LEU A 721 47.60 -35.65 -48.84
CA LEU A 721 47.64 -35.88 -50.28
C LEU A 721 48.18 -34.61 -50.95
N LEU A 722 49.18 -34.76 -51.82
CA LEU A 722 49.65 -33.66 -52.65
C LEU A 722 48.98 -33.80 -54.02
N LEU A 723 47.73 -33.38 -54.09
CA LEU A 723 46.89 -33.54 -55.27
C LEU A 723 47.42 -32.70 -56.43
N SER A 724 47.63 -33.36 -57.57
CA SER A 724 47.97 -32.71 -58.84
C SER A 724 46.93 -33.10 -59.89
N ARG A 725 46.57 -32.15 -60.75
CA ARG A 725 45.64 -32.40 -61.86
C ARG A 725 46.36 -33.15 -62.98
N VAL A 726 45.90 -34.35 -63.31
CA VAL A 726 46.53 -35.21 -64.31
C VAL A 726 45.49 -35.75 -65.29
N GLU A 727 45.87 -35.82 -66.57
CA GLU A 727 45.13 -36.59 -67.57
C GLU A 727 45.44 -38.08 -67.34
N PHE A 728 44.47 -38.78 -66.75
CA PHE A 728 44.67 -40.09 -66.16
C PHE A 728 44.82 -41.21 -67.19
N VAL A 729 44.15 -41.08 -68.34
CA VAL A 729 44.19 -42.13 -69.37
C VAL A 729 45.59 -42.23 -69.97
N GLU A 730 46.20 -41.11 -70.34
CA GLU A 730 47.55 -41.00 -70.87
C GLU A 730 48.59 -41.36 -69.81
N PHE A 731 48.41 -40.92 -68.57
CA PHE A 731 49.25 -41.30 -67.44
C PHE A 731 49.26 -42.82 -67.19
N ALA A 732 48.08 -43.44 -67.06
CA ALA A 732 47.96 -44.88 -66.85
C ALA A 732 48.45 -45.68 -68.07
N ARG A 733 48.20 -45.19 -69.28
CA ARG A 733 48.69 -45.79 -70.52
C ARG A 733 50.23 -45.75 -70.60
N SER A 734 50.85 -44.65 -70.21
CA SER A 734 52.33 -44.53 -70.17
C SER A 734 52.96 -45.57 -69.22
N ILE A 735 52.38 -45.77 -68.04
CA ILE A 735 52.85 -46.79 -67.09
C ILE A 735 52.64 -48.19 -67.69
N PHE A 736 51.44 -48.47 -68.22
CA PHE A 736 51.10 -49.77 -68.81
C PHE A 736 52.03 -50.15 -69.97
N SER A 737 52.31 -49.22 -70.89
CA SER A 737 53.23 -49.44 -72.02
C SER A 737 54.64 -49.82 -71.55
N THR A 738 55.11 -49.30 -70.41
CA THR A 738 56.43 -49.64 -69.87
C THR A 738 56.50 -51.13 -69.47
N PHE A 739 55.41 -51.70 -68.94
CA PHE A 739 55.34 -53.13 -68.63
C PHE A 739 55.18 -54.00 -69.87
N GLU A 740 54.39 -53.54 -70.86
CA GLU A 740 54.27 -54.20 -72.16
C GLU A 740 55.65 -54.30 -72.84
N GLU A 741 56.44 -53.22 -72.84
CA GLU A 741 57.79 -53.22 -73.42
C GLU A 741 58.76 -54.16 -72.70
N ASN A 742 58.74 -54.17 -71.37
CA ASN A 742 59.60 -55.04 -70.56
C ASN A 742 59.28 -56.54 -70.74
N MET A 743 58.09 -56.88 -71.22
CA MET A 743 57.64 -58.26 -71.45
C MET A 743 57.58 -58.65 -72.95
N LYS A 744 58.05 -57.81 -73.88
CA LYS A 744 58.06 -58.08 -75.34
C LYS A 744 58.69 -59.41 -75.77
N CYS A 745 59.58 -59.99 -74.96
CA CYS A 745 60.22 -61.29 -75.25
C CYS A 745 59.38 -62.51 -74.84
N ARG A 746 58.23 -62.33 -74.19
CA ARG A 746 57.27 -63.37 -73.79
C ARG A 746 56.01 -63.29 -74.68
N LYS A 747 55.31 -64.41 -74.90
CA LYS A 747 54.08 -64.47 -75.73
C LYS A 747 52.82 -63.98 -74.99
N THR A 748 52.94 -63.02 -74.09
CA THR A 748 51.85 -62.50 -73.26
C THR A 748 51.11 -61.39 -74.01
N VAL A 749 49.77 -61.41 -73.98
CA VAL A 749 48.94 -60.40 -74.66
C VAL A 749 48.61 -59.27 -73.69
N PHE A 750 48.85 -58.01 -74.08
CA PHE A 750 48.53 -56.83 -73.30
C PHE A 750 47.33 -56.10 -73.92
N LEU A 751 46.29 -55.83 -73.12
CA LEU A 751 45.09 -55.12 -73.56
C LEU A 751 44.78 -53.92 -72.66
N PHE A 752 44.64 -52.74 -73.27
CA PHE A 752 44.23 -51.52 -72.57
C PHE A 752 42.85 -51.07 -73.07
N HIS A 753 41.88 -50.95 -72.15
CA HIS A 753 40.52 -50.52 -72.46
C HIS A 753 40.13 -49.29 -71.64
N THR A 754 39.43 -48.33 -72.27
CA THR A 754 38.84 -47.19 -71.57
C THR A 754 37.47 -46.85 -72.17
N ASN A 755 36.49 -46.47 -71.34
CA ASN A 755 35.18 -46.01 -71.81
C ASN A 755 35.14 -44.50 -72.14
N HIS A 756 36.18 -43.76 -71.76
CA HIS A 756 36.36 -42.34 -72.08
C HIS A 756 37.76 -42.11 -72.65
N GLU A 757 37.87 -41.30 -73.72
CA GLU A 757 39.16 -41.02 -74.35
C GLU A 757 40.09 -40.17 -73.47
N LYS A 758 39.52 -39.29 -72.65
CA LYS A 758 40.24 -38.36 -71.77
C LYS A 758 39.54 -38.25 -70.42
N ILE A 759 40.27 -38.41 -69.32
CA ILE A 759 39.78 -38.34 -67.94
C ILE A 759 40.76 -37.50 -67.12
N VAL A 760 40.37 -36.29 -66.73
CA VAL A 760 41.23 -35.40 -65.91
C VAL A 760 40.80 -35.48 -64.45
N VAL A 761 41.75 -35.84 -63.56
CA VAL A 761 41.49 -36.06 -62.14
C VAL A 761 42.56 -35.41 -61.27
N ASP A 762 42.16 -34.97 -60.08
CA ASP A 762 43.10 -34.45 -59.07
C ASP A 762 43.53 -35.62 -58.16
N VAL A 763 44.77 -36.09 -58.30
CA VAL A 763 45.32 -37.23 -57.55
C VAL A 763 46.76 -36.98 -57.11
N ASP A 764 47.22 -37.66 -56.06
CA ASP A 764 48.64 -37.68 -55.70
C ASP A 764 49.38 -38.62 -56.66
N VAL A 765 50.04 -38.02 -57.66
CA VAL A 765 50.63 -38.72 -58.82
C VAL A 765 51.56 -39.83 -58.37
N LEU A 766 52.45 -39.57 -57.41
CA LEU A 766 53.44 -40.55 -56.95
C LEU A 766 52.79 -41.74 -56.23
N LYS A 767 51.71 -41.49 -55.47
CA LYS A 767 51.00 -42.55 -54.76
C LYS A 767 50.17 -43.41 -55.71
N ILE A 768 49.47 -42.80 -56.67
CA ILE A 768 48.70 -43.56 -57.67
C ILE A 768 49.62 -44.28 -58.67
N GLU A 769 50.77 -43.69 -59.02
CA GLU A 769 51.82 -44.39 -59.78
C GLU A 769 52.26 -45.66 -59.04
N SER A 770 52.49 -45.56 -57.72
CA SER A 770 52.82 -46.72 -56.88
C SER A 770 51.70 -47.77 -56.86
N VAL A 771 50.44 -47.35 -56.80
CA VAL A 771 49.28 -48.26 -56.89
C VAL A 771 49.30 -49.04 -58.20
N LEU A 772 49.40 -48.34 -59.33
CA LEU A 772 49.40 -48.96 -60.67
C LEU A 772 50.62 -49.87 -60.86
N ASN A 773 51.81 -49.43 -60.47
CA ASN A 773 53.04 -50.22 -60.56
C ASN A 773 52.96 -51.52 -59.75
N ASN A 774 52.41 -51.47 -58.53
CA ASN A 774 52.29 -52.67 -57.69
C ASN A 774 51.27 -53.67 -58.26
N LEU A 775 50.14 -53.18 -58.80
CA LEU A 775 49.12 -54.05 -59.40
C LEU A 775 49.61 -54.65 -60.72
N LEU A 776 50.19 -53.85 -61.61
CA LEU A 776 50.71 -54.31 -62.90
C LEU A 776 51.93 -55.21 -62.74
N SER A 777 52.84 -54.90 -61.81
CA SER A 777 53.97 -55.77 -61.51
C SER A 777 53.51 -57.13 -60.99
N ASN A 778 52.46 -57.17 -60.14
CA ASN A 778 51.87 -58.43 -59.70
C ASN A 778 51.23 -59.19 -60.87
N ALA A 779 50.38 -58.53 -61.67
CA ALA A 779 49.76 -59.15 -62.85
C ALA A 779 50.83 -59.79 -63.76
N CYS A 780 51.86 -59.04 -64.16
CA CYS A 780 52.93 -59.54 -65.02
C CYS A 780 53.79 -60.64 -64.37
N LYS A 781 53.96 -60.62 -63.04
CA LYS A 781 54.75 -61.62 -62.30
C LYS A 781 54.02 -62.98 -62.22
N TYR A 782 52.70 -62.97 -62.23
CA TYR A 782 51.88 -64.17 -62.04
C TYR A 782 51.26 -64.72 -63.34
N THR A 783 51.46 -64.04 -64.49
CA THR A 783 51.14 -64.52 -65.85
C THR A 783 52.29 -65.24 -66.55
N GLY A 784 51.96 -66.27 -67.33
CA GLY A 784 52.87 -67.04 -68.18
C GLY A 784 52.84 -66.65 -69.68
N ASP A 785 53.51 -67.44 -70.51
CA ASP A 785 53.48 -67.30 -71.97
C ASP A 785 52.12 -67.73 -72.52
N GLY A 786 51.43 -66.84 -73.24
CA GLY A 786 50.09 -67.07 -73.80
C GLY A 786 48.94 -66.46 -72.98
N ASP A 787 49.21 -66.04 -71.74
CA ASP A 787 48.24 -65.38 -70.87
C ASP A 787 48.03 -63.91 -71.25
N THR A 788 46.97 -63.30 -70.70
CA THR A 788 46.60 -61.91 -70.99
C THR A 788 46.66 -61.04 -69.72
N VAL A 789 47.26 -59.85 -69.85
CA VAL A 789 47.19 -58.78 -68.84
C VAL A 789 46.33 -57.65 -69.39
N ILE A 790 45.31 -57.28 -68.63
CA ILE A 790 44.29 -56.29 -69.02
C ILE A 790 44.29 -55.15 -68.01
N LEU A 791 44.42 -53.92 -68.50
CA LEU A 791 44.12 -52.70 -67.74
C LEU A 791 42.86 -52.05 -68.33
N SER A 792 41.82 -51.93 -67.54
CA SER A 792 40.57 -51.28 -67.93
C SER A 792 40.27 -50.09 -67.01
N LEU A 793 39.97 -48.95 -67.63
CA LEU A 793 39.54 -47.73 -66.96
C LEU A 793 38.07 -47.48 -67.31
N GLU A 794 37.22 -47.39 -66.29
CA GLU A 794 35.80 -47.10 -66.47
C GLU A 794 35.41 -45.93 -65.58
N TYR A 795 35.09 -44.80 -66.21
CA TYR A 795 34.49 -43.67 -65.52
C TYR A 795 32.97 -43.84 -65.46
N LEU A 796 32.40 -43.67 -64.27
CA LEU A 796 30.96 -43.72 -64.02
C LEU A 796 30.46 -42.32 -63.62
N PRO A 797 29.92 -41.52 -64.57
CA PRO A 797 29.54 -40.13 -64.31
C PRO A 797 28.51 -39.96 -63.20
N LYS A 798 27.57 -40.91 -63.06
CA LYS A 798 26.52 -40.85 -62.03
C LYS A 798 27.04 -41.08 -60.61
N GLU A 799 28.19 -41.73 -60.46
CA GLU A 799 28.79 -42.06 -59.16
C GLU A 799 29.98 -41.16 -58.82
N ASN A 800 30.41 -40.29 -59.75
CA ASN A 800 31.67 -39.55 -59.66
C ASN A 800 32.83 -40.47 -59.27
N SER A 801 32.92 -41.64 -59.91
CA SER A 801 33.89 -42.66 -59.58
C SER A 801 34.65 -43.14 -60.81
N LEU A 802 35.96 -43.31 -60.65
CA LEU A 802 36.85 -43.94 -61.62
C LEU A 802 37.20 -45.34 -61.14
N LYS A 803 36.78 -46.34 -61.91
CA LYS A 803 37.10 -47.73 -61.67
C LYS A 803 38.32 -48.13 -62.49
N ILE A 804 39.38 -48.51 -61.80
CA ILE A 804 40.63 -48.99 -62.36
C ILE A 804 40.67 -50.50 -62.13
N LYS A 805 40.55 -51.27 -63.20
CA LYS A 805 40.53 -52.72 -63.17
C LYS A 805 41.83 -53.26 -63.78
N VAL A 806 42.64 -53.92 -62.96
CA VAL A 806 43.84 -54.66 -63.42
C VAL A 806 43.51 -56.13 -63.33
N SER A 807 43.48 -56.82 -64.47
CA SER A 807 43.17 -58.25 -64.55
C SER A 807 44.31 -59.01 -65.21
N ASP A 808 44.56 -60.21 -64.71
CA ASP A 808 45.42 -61.20 -65.34
C ASP A 808 44.72 -62.55 -65.45
N THR A 809 45.17 -63.42 -66.34
CA THR A 809 44.68 -64.80 -66.51
C THR A 809 45.66 -65.84 -65.95
N GLY A 810 46.50 -65.46 -64.98
CA GLY A 810 47.55 -66.30 -64.41
C GLY A 810 47.07 -67.25 -63.30
N ALA A 811 47.98 -67.62 -62.39
CA ALA A 811 47.74 -68.67 -61.39
C ALA A 811 46.62 -68.38 -60.35
N GLY A 812 46.14 -67.14 -60.26
CA GLY A 812 45.12 -66.74 -59.27
C GLY A 812 45.59 -66.76 -57.81
N ILE A 813 44.73 -66.30 -56.90
CA ILE A 813 44.97 -66.22 -55.45
C ILE A 813 44.01 -67.19 -54.72
N PRO A 814 44.53 -68.13 -53.90
CA PRO A 814 43.70 -69.05 -53.11
C PRO A 814 42.71 -68.30 -52.22
N GLU A 815 41.46 -68.74 -52.19
CA GLU A 815 40.35 -68.09 -51.46
C GLU A 815 40.64 -67.87 -49.96
N LYS A 816 41.36 -68.81 -49.33
CA LYS A 816 41.80 -68.71 -47.92
C LYS A 816 42.75 -67.53 -47.63
N ASP A 817 43.49 -67.07 -48.64
CA ASP A 817 44.51 -66.04 -48.48
C ASP A 817 43.96 -64.64 -48.82
N GLN A 818 42.88 -64.57 -49.61
CA GLN A 818 42.27 -63.31 -50.08
C GLN A 818 41.93 -62.31 -48.95
N PRO A 819 41.42 -62.69 -47.77
CA PRO A 819 41.15 -61.75 -46.68
C PRO A 819 42.39 -61.05 -46.12
N TYR A 820 43.58 -61.64 -46.32
CA TYR A 820 44.83 -61.21 -45.67
C TYR A 820 45.79 -60.51 -46.63
N ILE A 821 45.55 -60.51 -47.94
CA ILE A 821 46.50 -59.98 -48.95
C ILE A 821 46.82 -58.50 -48.78
N PHE A 822 45.92 -57.73 -48.15
CA PHE A 822 46.11 -56.32 -47.87
C PHE A 822 46.73 -56.04 -46.50
N GLN A 823 47.09 -57.07 -45.71
CA GLN A 823 47.80 -56.89 -44.44
C GLN A 823 49.30 -56.70 -44.68
N ARG A 824 49.94 -55.86 -43.84
CA ARG A 824 51.39 -55.61 -43.92
C ARG A 824 52.18 -56.91 -43.77
N PHE A 825 53.13 -57.13 -44.68
CA PHE A 825 54.05 -58.28 -44.72
C PHE A 825 53.40 -59.64 -45.01
N PHE A 826 52.12 -59.67 -45.38
CA PHE A 826 51.48 -60.93 -45.73
C PHE A 826 52.03 -61.49 -47.05
N LYS A 827 52.31 -62.79 -47.08
CA LYS A 827 52.67 -63.56 -48.28
C LYS A 827 51.95 -64.90 -48.24
N SER A 828 51.34 -65.30 -49.35
CA SER A 828 50.69 -66.61 -49.44
C SER A 828 51.71 -67.75 -49.29
N PRO A 829 51.46 -68.75 -48.41
CA PRO A 829 52.35 -69.90 -48.20
C PRO A 829 52.53 -70.80 -49.43
N SER A 830 51.69 -70.66 -50.45
CA SER A 830 51.73 -71.46 -51.69
C SER A 830 52.76 -70.95 -52.71
N ASN A 831 53.44 -69.83 -52.44
CA ASN A 831 54.32 -69.13 -53.37
C ASN A 831 55.66 -68.70 -52.73
N VAL A 832 56.31 -69.63 -52.01
CA VAL A 832 57.53 -69.36 -51.21
C VAL A 832 58.77 -69.04 -52.07
N GLU A 833 58.81 -69.41 -53.35
CA GLU A 833 59.99 -69.25 -54.21
C GLU A 833 60.01 -68.00 -55.13
N ARG A 834 59.02 -67.09 -55.06
CA ARG A 834 59.00 -65.86 -55.91
C ARG A 834 59.10 -64.55 -55.11
N GLU A 835 60.23 -63.83 -55.24
CA GLU A 835 60.60 -62.60 -54.49
C GLU A 835 59.49 -61.51 -54.39
N GLY A 836 59.20 -61.04 -53.18
CA GLY A 836 58.32 -59.89 -52.91
C GLY A 836 58.32 -59.52 -51.42
N THR A 837 58.11 -58.26 -51.05
CA THR A 837 58.25 -57.77 -49.66
C THR A 837 56.98 -57.93 -48.80
N GLY A 838 55.84 -58.26 -49.40
CA GLY A 838 54.54 -58.31 -48.70
C GLY A 838 53.99 -56.92 -48.33
N ILE A 839 54.57 -55.85 -48.87
CA ILE A 839 54.17 -54.45 -48.58
C ILE A 839 53.32 -53.87 -49.72
N GLY A 840 53.54 -54.31 -50.96
CA GLY A 840 52.94 -53.69 -52.16
C GLY A 840 51.41 -53.58 -52.12
N LEU A 841 50.70 -54.68 -51.86
CA LEU A 841 49.23 -54.66 -51.79
C LEU A 841 48.72 -53.87 -50.58
N TYR A 842 49.42 -53.89 -49.44
CA TYR A 842 49.09 -53.01 -48.32
C TYR A 842 49.16 -51.52 -48.73
N LEU A 843 50.19 -51.11 -49.48
CA LEU A 843 50.30 -49.75 -50.01
C LEU A 843 49.18 -49.44 -51.00
N VAL A 844 48.81 -50.40 -51.86
CA VAL A 844 47.66 -50.25 -52.77
C VAL A 844 46.40 -49.90 -51.98
N LYS A 845 46.08 -50.66 -50.93
CA LYS A 845 44.91 -50.39 -50.08
C LYS A 845 45.02 -49.05 -49.36
N SER A 846 46.14 -48.79 -48.67
CA SER A 846 46.31 -47.56 -47.89
C SER A 846 46.31 -46.30 -48.74
N TYR A 847 46.96 -46.29 -49.91
CA TYR A 847 46.94 -45.14 -50.80
C TYR A 847 45.58 -44.94 -51.47
N THR A 848 44.87 -46.02 -51.80
CA THR A 848 43.50 -45.93 -52.33
C THR A 848 42.54 -45.36 -51.28
N GLU A 849 42.57 -45.88 -50.05
CA GLU A 849 41.73 -45.39 -48.93
C GLU A 849 42.07 -43.95 -48.56
N LEU A 850 43.34 -43.53 -48.63
CA LEU A 850 43.75 -42.14 -48.43
C LEU A 850 43.11 -41.20 -49.46
N HIS A 851 42.92 -41.65 -50.71
CA HIS A 851 42.18 -40.92 -51.74
C HIS A 851 40.65 -41.05 -51.61
N GLY A 852 40.14 -41.61 -50.50
CA GLY A 852 38.71 -41.83 -50.27
C GLY A 852 38.10 -42.98 -51.08
N GLY A 853 38.94 -43.79 -51.74
CA GLY A 853 38.52 -44.92 -52.57
C GLY A 853 38.48 -46.26 -51.84
N SER A 854 38.13 -47.31 -52.58
CA SER A 854 38.14 -48.70 -52.11
C SER A 854 38.89 -49.60 -53.10
N VAL A 855 39.43 -50.71 -52.60
CA VAL A 855 40.03 -51.76 -53.43
C VAL A 855 39.39 -53.11 -53.11
N GLU A 856 39.01 -53.82 -54.17
CA GLU A 856 38.43 -55.16 -54.12
C GLU A 856 39.25 -56.11 -54.99
N VAL A 857 39.20 -57.40 -54.66
CA VAL A 857 39.86 -58.46 -55.42
C VAL A 857 38.85 -59.54 -55.73
N VAL A 858 38.89 -60.03 -56.97
CA VAL A 858 38.17 -61.23 -57.40
C VAL A 858 39.21 -62.14 -58.05
N SER A 859 39.37 -63.34 -57.51
CA SER A 859 40.33 -64.30 -58.05
C SER A 859 39.86 -65.73 -57.80
N HIS A 860 40.11 -66.58 -58.79
CA HIS A 860 39.94 -68.02 -58.70
C HIS A 860 41.27 -68.69 -59.10
N PRO A 861 41.69 -69.77 -58.42
CA PRO A 861 42.92 -70.49 -58.77
C PRO A 861 42.91 -70.92 -60.25
N ASP A 862 44.03 -70.69 -60.93
CA ASP A 862 44.26 -71.00 -62.36
C ASP A 862 43.33 -70.32 -63.38
N GLU A 863 42.47 -69.37 -62.94
CA GLU A 863 41.64 -68.52 -63.81
C GLU A 863 42.08 -67.04 -63.81
N GLY A 864 43.07 -66.69 -62.98
CA GLY A 864 43.64 -65.36 -62.88
C GLY A 864 43.12 -64.50 -61.73
N THR A 865 43.58 -63.26 -61.69
CA THR A 865 43.24 -62.28 -60.64
C THR A 865 42.76 -60.99 -61.25
N THR A 866 41.67 -60.45 -60.72
CA THR A 866 41.21 -59.08 -60.98
C THR A 866 41.30 -58.27 -59.70
N PHE A 867 42.04 -57.17 -59.74
CA PHE A 867 41.96 -56.10 -58.74
C PHE A 867 41.12 -54.96 -59.29
N LEU A 868 40.13 -54.52 -58.51
CA LEU A 868 39.27 -53.38 -58.80
C LEU A 868 39.55 -52.27 -57.79
N VAL A 869 40.15 -51.18 -58.24
CA VAL A 869 40.36 -49.96 -57.46
C VAL A 869 39.30 -48.95 -57.86
N CYS A 870 38.48 -48.50 -56.92
CA CYS A 870 37.47 -47.46 -57.11
C CYS A 870 37.96 -46.17 -56.45
N LEU A 871 38.18 -45.12 -57.24
CA LEU A 871 38.54 -43.79 -56.74
C LEU A 871 37.38 -42.82 -56.93
N PRO A 872 36.95 -42.06 -55.91
CA PRO A 872 36.05 -40.94 -56.12
C PRO A 872 36.81 -39.83 -56.85
N VAL A 873 36.27 -39.39 -58.00
CA VAL A 873 36.91 -38.38 -58.84
C VAL A 873 35.90 -37.31 -59.24
N ILE A 874 36.36 -36.07 -59.25
CA ILE A 874 35.63 -34.93 -59.81
C ILE A 874 36.23 -34.67 -61.19
N ILE A 875 35.48 -34.95 -62.25
CA ILE A 875 35.93 -34.64 -63.61
C ILE A 875 35.57 -33.19 -63.94
N TYR A 876 36.55 -32.48 -64.50
CA TYR A 876 36.32 -31.17 -65.11
C TYR A 876 36.07 -31.39 -66.60
N ASP A 877 34.81 -31.22 -67.04
CA ASP A 877 34.52 -31.14 -68.47
C ASP A 877 35.31 -29.94 -69.03
N SER A 878 36.02 -30.21 -70.12
CA SER A 878 36.93 -29.26 -70.75
C SER A 878 36.13 -28.13 -71.42
N GLU A 879 35.72 -27.15 -70.63
CA GLU A 879 35.45 -25.74 -70.99
C GLU A 879 34.60 -25.09 -69.87
N GLU A 880 35.24 -24.64 -68.79
CA GLU A 880 34.86 -23.37 -68.14
C GLU A 880 35.88 -22.97 -67.06
N HIS A 881 36.48 -21.79 -67.26
CA HIS A 881 37.32 -21.07 -66.30
C HIS A 881 36.47 -20.60 -65.12
N ILE A 882 36.85 -20.95 -63.88
CA ILE A 882 36.43 -20.22 -62.68
C ILE A 882 37.59 -20.07 -61.70
N GLU A 883 37.78 -18.81 -61.28
CA GLU A 883 38.78 -18.24 -60.37
C GLU A 883 38.76 -18.80 -58.92
N PRO A 884 39.84 -18.56 -58.15
CA PRO A 884 40.05 -19.15 -56.84
C PRO A 884 39.20 -18.45 -55.76
N LYS A 885 38.44 -19.23 -54.99
CA LYS A 885 37.93 -18.79 -53.69
C LYS A 885 38.86 -19.27 -52.58
N GLU A 886 39.54 -18.31 -51.96
CA GLU A 886 40.22 -18.49 -50.68
C GLU A 886 39.21 -18.97 -49.62
N MET A 887 39.43 -20.17 -49.09
CA MET A 887 38.98 -20.55 -47.76
C MET A 887 40.22 -20.64 -46.88
N GLN A 888 40.28 -19.72 -45.92
CA GLN A 888 41.10 -19.80 -44.72
C GLN A 888 40.60 -20.98 -43.87
N ASP A 889 41.51 -21.90 -43.59
CA ASP A 889 41.90 -22.28 -42.21
C ASP A 889 43.41 -22.58 -42.19
#